data_AF-A0A9E2NHR6-F1
#
_entry.id   AF-A0A9E2NHR6-F1
#
_cell.length_a   1.000
_cell.length_b   1.000
_cell.length_c   1.000
_cell.angle_alpha   90.00
_cell.angle_beta   90.00
_cell.angle_gamma   90.00
#
_symmetry.space_group_name_H-M   'P 1'
#
loop_
_entity.id
_entity.type
_entity.pdbx_description
1 polymer ?
#
loop_
_entity_poly.entity_id
_entity_poly.type
_entity_poly.pdbx_seq_one_letter_code
_entity_poly.pdbx_strand_id
1 'polypeptide(L)'
;MVRGARVGAAVFVAGLALVGPQSMGSAAADTSDADPAPSLASDAAVSPAASKAARPDRTSDRQRGRLRATAAGPAAQAPDPDPSNRTTRTSTAVSDSVTTGSKRSAARAAMSGEAVADQRRQPLPAAVAARLPGADTSVSAAGSRPVAAALPTTAATLTAGPVSVTADGCSACWGSQAPTVAAAIETVVNHVFNTTFDWLSTLSDGPFTSLLEGALVLLRRTLFLIPLGVTASQVGTELTVSVNPGSVAYLRQNGTALEVSGLPTFGTASTFDAASVTEVETTNPGNAGCAGLVVESGLIGADLTTSQIDTIRFGSNAAFIGAVSAEATDGPLTVRDAVRGYGGVTLDAAVVLGSSTEIDAGNGNVNFTGTVDAMNAGAQSLTVTALGKTVFGGAVGGQASLASLITRGVEPLDIKQSADSRTIPLHYAPFVEPDGKVQVKYGINVAIGDNPAQLYEFDTGGTAFFAGYNPPFWKDVPLTSVGDSVSFSSGNTFNFVAADGPVKLGDGDQTVSTGQPIQVGAILSGGNVKKDTTFDFTDPDAPPVDGNFFGDFGASFGIFSFQEPGQEIMASPLLQLPGNLSTGFLVQLGPIGTTNPQLTVGITDDLREQFPYAVPVNAAPGTQTYPVSGYSVLELFGITPTYYADGPDGEKPIGCGKNNPCPQALETVIDSGAPSTGLRVTEGTPYEVNVDSEGKGQLQPGVDLVAKFLTVAGRPPLTWRLTAGDNPSVDFVGYGGESAATKQQNANTGLNFYNNFDVMFDASQKIIWLRPNDGAASVIAGAVTTTGDQTFKQNAELGGVYTTGGGKFTVGGVTKLRNDTVIDTGSGDVSFFGTVDALSLGGQDLTINSTGTTLISRGVGEVVPLRTFTTNGGGTTATAGMTTVGNQNFGDDATLSGAYVSTGSFSVAGDTRLSRDVIVTAAGFGGAITFDGRIDGAPGRGFQLRLSTFGGTIDLNGDVGATNPLGGLTVDELPVIGGSATTTFTADGSIALSGGVGNASTKGLSVGGSGPVVLNLTKGGVVQGFTDSGIVIGDGSSGTLSNFSISNNGGDGIQANDTKKLTLSDNVLFGNEVGIRITSSSSTDAKNTISSNTIGANGQAGVVVETALGNQIEGNAIFGNGSANTDEGGNQTGPRTKDGIVLIKGGNGDQPAPENVAAVQTEPGRITVTGKVTVDPSYQGTYQLQVFLTSSNEVDAKEAQGRRLIATESGFPAGDFSLSVVSGSRSLIGDFITVTATPSTPPLNTSAFSKVAVIGA
;
A
#
# COMPACT_ATOMS: atom_id res chain seq x y z
N MET A 1 36.15 64.75 37.44
CA MET A 1 34.87 65.49 37.45
C MET A 1 34.14 65.24 36.14
N VAL A 2 32.84 64.97 36.23
CA VAL A 2 31.73 65.17 35.25
C VAL A 2 32.04 65.71 33.81
N ARG A 3 31.55 64.97 32.79
CA ARG A 3 31.25 65.31 31.36
C ARG A 3 32.43 65.63 30.40
N GLY A 4 32.37 65.26 29.11
CA GLY A 4 31.45 64.34 28.42
C GLY A 4 31.30 64.54 26.89
N ALA A 5 30.80 63.49 26.19
CA ALA A 5 30.37 63.43 24.77
C ALA A 5 31.46 63.50 23.67
N ARG A 6 31.24 63.01 22.42
CA ARG A 6 30.63 61.75 21.88
C ARG A 6 30.76 61.76 20.33
N VAL A 7 30.55 60.60 19.67
CA VAL A 7 30.48 60.37 18.20
C VAL A 7 31.81 60.45 17.44
N GLY A 8 32.10 59.43 16.61
CA GLY A 8 33.25 59.40 15.71
C GLY A 8 33.66 58.01 15.22
N ALA A 9 32.79 57.30 14.48
CA ALA A 9 33.11 55.99 13.88
C ALA A 9 32.30 55.67 12.61
N ALA A 10 30.97 55.83 12.64
CA ALA A 10 30.04 55.29 11.65
C ALA A 10 29.96 56.00 10.27
N VAL A 11 30.92 56.87 9.92
CA VAL A 11 30.80 57.77 8.74
C VAL A 11 31.65 57.33 7.53
N PHE A 12 32.68 56.49 7.73
CA PHE A 12 33.69 56.29 6.69
C PHE A 12 33.33 55.29 5.57
N VAL A 13 32.30 54.46 5.76
CA VAL A 13 31.98 53.34 4.83
C VAL A 13 31.14 53.79 3.62
N ALA A 14 30.39 54.89 3.71
CA ALA A 14 29.53 55.39 2.62
C ALA A 14 30.29 56.17 1.51
N GLY A 15 31.60 55.94 1.35
CA GLY A 15 32.54 56.91 0.77
C GLY A 15 33.17 56.59 -0.59
N LEU A 16 32.90 55.44 -1.23
CA LEU A 16 33.49 55.08 -2.52
C LEU A 16 32.44 54.79 -3.61
N ALA A 17 32.21 55.79 -4.45
CA ALA A 17 31.72 55.59 -5.82
C ALA A 17 32.88 55.95 -6.78
N LEU A 18 33.34 55.00 -7.60
CA LEU A 18 34.45 55.26 -8.51
C LEU A 18 34.03 56.12 -9.71
N VAL A 19 34.75 57.23 -9.91
CA VAL A 19 34.67 58.04 -11.13
C VAL A 19 35.56 57.42 -12.21
N GLY A 20 34.96 56.92 -13.29
CA GLY A 20 35.68 56.46 -14.47
C GLY A 20 36.11 57.64 -15.38
N PRO A 21 37.36 57.66 -15.89
CA PRO A 21 37.82 58.69 -16.82
C PRO A 21 37.64 58.29 -18.29
N GLN A 22 37.33 59.26 -19.15
CA GLN A 22 38.01 59.55 -20.44
C GLN A 22 37.35 60.80 -21.09
N SER A 23 37.99 61.39 -22.10
CA SER A 23 37.63 62.75 -22.56
C SER A 23 37.50 62.92 -24.08
N MET A 24 36.72 63.95 -24.48
CA MET A 24 36.56 64.52 -25.83
C MET A 24 35.64 63.76 -26.82
N GLY A 25 34.82 64.52 -27.55
CA GLY A 25 33.94 64.02 -28.62
C GLY A 25 32.66 64.86 -28.79
N SER A 26 32.70 65.91 -29.61
CA SER A 26 31.58 66.86 -29.79
C SER A 26 30.68 66.57 -30.99
N ALA A 27 29.36 66.55 -30.80
CA ALA A 27 28.33 66.87 -31.79
C ALA A 27 26.99 67.23 -31.09
N ALA A 28 26.02 67.80 -31.81
CA ALA A 28 24.76 68.33 -31.27
C ALA A 28 23.57 68.03 -32.20
N ALA A 29 22.41 68.66 -31.91
CA ALA A 29 21.12 68.62 -32.64
C ALA A 29 20.19 67.43 -32.29
N ASP A 30 18.86 67.58 -32.12
CA ASP A 30 18.06 68.82 -31.96
C ASP A 30 16.65 68.53 -31.35
N THR A 31 15.91 69.59 -30.98
CA THR A 31 14.41 69.77 -30.90
C THR A 31 13.44 68.60 -30.61
N SER A 32 12.29 68.76 -29.92
CA SER A 32 11.61 69.90 -29.26
C SER A 32 10.31 69.41 -28.57
N ASP A 33 9.79 70.18 -27.61
CA ASP A 33 8.38 70.52 -27.27
C ASP A 33 7.22 69.49 -27.50
N ALA A 34 6.15 69.41 -26.68
CA ALA A 34 5.53 70.45 -25.86
C ALA A 34 4.63 69.89 -24.72
N ASP A 35 4.48 70.69 -23.64
CA ASP A 35 3.35 70.68 -22.68
C ASP A 35 2.11 71.40 -23.32
N PRO A 36 0.86 71.41 -22.79
CA PRO A 36 0.54 71.70 -21.37
C PRO A 36 -0.69 71.01 -20.72
N ALA A 37 -0.81 71.16 -19.38
CA ALA A 37 -2.04 70.98 -18.58
C ALA A 37 -3.05 72.14 -18.75
N PRO A 38 -4.33 72.03 -18.29
CA PRO A 38 -4.74 72.34 -16.89
C PRO A 38 -5.61 71.23 -16.22
N SER A 39 -5.74 71.07 -14.89
CA SER A 39 -6.34 71.94 -13.82
C SER A 39 -7.89 72.04 -13.88
N LEU A 40 -8.69 72.11 -12.80
CA LEU A 40 -8.49 72.61 -11.42
C LEU A 40 -9.63 72.15 -10.44
N ALA A 41 -9.49 72.43 -9.13
CA ALA A 41 -10.54 72.65 -8.09
C ALA A 41 -11.37 71.45 -7.53
N SER A 42 -11.83 71.43 -6.26
CA SER A 42 -11.47 72.20 -5.04
C SER A 42 -12.05 71.59 -3.72
N ASP A 43 -11.68 72.18 -2.57
CA ASP A 43 -12.37 72.19 -1.25
C ASP A 43 -12.28 70.96 -0.29
N ALA A 44 -12.10 71.11 1.05
CA ALA A 44 -11.76 72.28 1.87
C ALA A 44 -11.19 71.93 3.29
N ALA A 45 -10.47 72.91 3.90
CA ALA A 45 -10.28 73.33 5.32
C ALA A 45 -10.72 72.45 6.55
N VAL A 46 -10.18 72.57 7.80
CA VAL A 46 -9.02 73.28 8.45
C VAL A 46 -8.72 72.69 9.86
N SER A 47 -7.51 72.94 10.39
CA SER A 47 -6.88 72.70 11.74
C SER A 47 -7.65 73.10 13.04
N PRO A 48 -7.11 72.95 14.30
CA PRO A 48 -6.40 71.83 15.00
C PRO A 48 -6.67 71.66 16.55
N ALA A 49 -5.99 70.66 17.18
CA ALA A 49 -5.35 70.68 18.54
C ALA A 49 -6.07 70.37 19.91
N ALA A 50 -5.56 69.30 20.58
CA ALA A 50 -5.07 69.15 21.98
C ALA A 50 -5.93 69.34 23.28
N SER A 51 -5.77 68.42 24.25
CA SER A 51 -5.65 68.68 25.72
C SER A 51 -5.06 67.48 26.52
N LYS A 52 -5.19 67.37 27.87
CA LYS A 52 -4.28 66.63 28.80
C LYS A 52 -4.96 65.85 29.96
N ALA A 53 -4.14 65.04 30.68
CA ALA A 53 -4.23 64.60 32.10
C ALA A 53 -5.04 63.30 32.42
N ALA A 54 -4.75 62.49 33.47
CA ALA A 54 -3.56 62.34 34.35
C ALA A 54 -3.54 60.97 35.12
N ARG A 55 -2.46 60.70 35.87
CA ARG A 55 -2.15 59.52 36.73
C ARG A 55 -2.95 59.51 38.06
N PRO A 56 -3.09 58.38 38.82
CA PRO A 56 -1.99 57.81 39.63
C PRO A 56 -1.97 56.26 39.74
N ASP A 57 -1.40 55.71 40.84
CA ASP A 57 -0.78 54.39 40.99
C ASP A 57 -0.91 53.86 42.45
N ARG A 58 -1.08 52.53 42.68
CA ARG A 58 -0.40 51.72 43.76
C ARG A 58 -0.83 50.24 43.91
N THR A 59 -0.03 49.51 44.69
CA THR A 59 0.05 48.03 44.86
C THR A 59 -0.23 47.51 46.29
N SER A 60 -0.73 46.26 46.43
CA SER A 60 -0.34 45.25 47.46
C SER A 60 -1.02 43.89 47.17
N ASP A 61 -0.40 42.70 47.13
CA ASP A 61 0.35 41.94 48.19
C ASP A 61 -0.64 41.35 49.26
N ARG A 62 -0.62 40.08 49.73
CA ARG A 62 0.36 38.96 49.66
C ARG A 62 -0.27 37.59 50.10
N GLN A 63 0.50 36.49 49.92
CA GLN A 63 0.48 35.16 50.62
C GLN A 63 -0.35 34.03 49.95
N ARG A 64 0.25 32.93 49.44
CA ARG A 64 1.03 31.78 50.02
C ARG A 64 0.09 30.66 50.54
N GLY A 65 0.20 29.38 50.14
CA GLY A 65 0.99 28.71 49.08
C GLY A 65 1.59 27.35 49.51
N ARG A 66 2.11 26.55 48.55
CA ARG A 66 2.93 25.31 48.73
C ARG A 66 2.19 24.07 49.31
N LEU A 67 2.54 22.80 49.03
CA LEU A 67 3.51 22.14 48.11
C LEU A 67 3.17 20.63 48.01
N ARG A 68 3.53 19.98 46.87
CA ARG A 68 3.79 18.51 46.69
C ARG A 68 2.61 17.53 46.92
N ALA A 69 2.71 16.23 46.59
CA ALA A 69 3.29 15.49 45.44
C ALA A 69 3.13 13.96 45.72
N THR A 70 3.19 13.10 44.68
CA THR A 70 3.33 11.61 44.73
C THR A 70 2.19 10.82 45.43
N ALA A 71 1.96 9.52 45.19
CA ALA A 71 2.16 8.64 44.02
C ALA A 71 1.45 7.26 44.30
N ALA A 72 1.32 6.43 43.25
CA ALA A 72 0.99 4.98 43.28
C ALA A 72 -0.43 4.52 43.70
N GLY A 73 -0.84 3.37 43.16
CA GLY A 73 -1.94 2.50 43.65
C GLY A 73 -1.39 1.35 44.53
N PRO A 74 -1.88 0.09 44.46
CA PRO A 74 -2.93 -0.47 43.57
C PRO A 74 -3.96 -1.40 44.27
N ALA A 75 -4.90 -1.97 43.48
CA ALA A 75 -5.70 -3.19 43.74
C ALA A 75 -6.72 -3.14 44.94
N ALA A 76 -7.67 -4.08 45.12
CA ALA A 76 -8.02 -5.31 44.40
C ALA A 76 -9.52 -5.71 44.56
N GLN A 77 -9.98 -6.65 43.74
CA GLN A 77 -11.04 -7.66 43.99
C GLN A 77 -12.53 -7.25 44.18
N ALA A 78 -13.41 -8.03 43.52
CA ALA A 78 -14.84 -8.19 43.80
C ALA A 78 -15.07 -9.36 44.82
N PRO A 79 -16.30 -9.63 45.29
CA PRO A 79 -17.26 -10.40 44.46
C PRO A 79 -18.75 -9.99 44.60
N ASP A 80 -19.57 -10.59 43.72
CA ASP A 80 -21.05 -10.61 43.73
C ASP A 80 -21.61 -11.55 44.85
N PRO A 81 -22.87 -11.42 45.31
CA PRO A 81 -23.98 -12.13 44.64
C PRO A 81 -25.38 -11.43 44.62
N ASP A 82 -26.12 -11.64 43.54
CA ASP A 82 -27.60 -11.51 43.43
C ASP A 82 -28.34 -12.37 44.50
N PRO A 83 -29.50 -11.93 45.05
CA PRO A 83 -30.76 -12.47 44.54
C PRO A 83 -31.99 -11.51 44.58
N SER A 84 -32.40 -11.08 43.39
CA SER A 84 -33.78 -11.18 42.87
C SER A 84 -34.90 -10.18 43.26
N ASN A 85 -35.74 -9.92 42.24
CA ASN A 85 -37.21 -9.79 42.29
C ASN A 85 -37.85 -8.58 43.01
N ARG A 86 -38.36 -7.61 42.21
CA ARG A 86 -39.60 -6.90 42.54
C ARG A 86 -40.47 -6.64 41.32
N THR A 87 -41.77 -6.88 41.47
CA THR A 87 -42.73 -6.94 40.36
C THR A 87 -43.39 -5.59 40.01
N THR A 88 -43.60 -5.39 38.70
CA THR A 88 -44.74 -4.73 38.03
C THR A 88 -45.41 -3.49 38.66
N ARG A 89 -45.52 -2.42 37.85
CA ARG A 89 -46.80 -1.68 37.78
C ARG A 89 -47.06 -1.10 36.40
N THR A 90 -48.31 -1.26 35.95
CA THR A 90 -48.85 -0.81 34.65
C THR A 90 -49.45 0.58 34.72
N SER A 91 -49.41 1.31 33.61
CA SER A 91 -50.35 2.41 33.32
C SER A 91 -50.67 2.45 31.83
N THR A 92 -51.89 2.07 31.47
CA THR A 92 -52.46 2.26 30.12
C THR A 92 -53.16 3.62 30.02
N ALA A 93 -53.14 4.20 28.81
CA ALA A 93 -54.05 5.25 28.39
C ALA A 93 -54.32 5.08 26.87
N VAL A 94 -55.56 5.28 26.45
CA VAL A 94 -56.04 5.06 25.06
C VAL A 94 -56.84 6.30 24.64
N SER A 95 -56.79 6.69 23.36
CA SER A 95 -57.66 7.73 22.79
C SER A 95 -57.83 7.53 21.28
N ASP A 96 -59.09 7.38 20.87
CA ASP A 96 -59.53 6.76 19.63
C ASP A 96 -59.35 7.55 18.31
N SER A 97 -59.09 6.76 17.26
CA SER A 97 -59.46 6.88 15.84
C SER A 97 -60.30 8.05 15.29
N VAL A 98 -59.97 8.45 14.05
CA VAL A 98 -60.94 8.77 12.96
C VAL A 98 -60.42 8.17 11.63
N THR A 99 -61.31 7.84 10.68
CA THR A 99 -61.01 7.15 9.41
C THR A 99 -61.33 7.98 8.15
N THR A 100 -61.09 7.40 6.96
CA THR A 100 -61.36 7.87 5.57
C THR A 100 -60.21 8.64 4.86
N GLY A 101 -59.94 8.44 3.56
CA GLY A 101 -60.43 7.38 2.68
C GLY A 101 -60.04 7.47 1.18
N SER A 102 -59.63 6.34 0.60
CA SER A 102 -59.70 5.89 -0.83
C SER A 102 -59.49 6.87 -2.00
N LYS A 103 -58.52 6.55 -2.89
CA LYS A 103 -58.82 6.16 -4.30
C LYS A 103 -57.63 5.50 -5.04
N ARG A 104 -57.95 4.64 -6.02
CA ARG A 104 -57.03 3.94 -6.97
C ARG A 104 -56.81 4.79 -8.23
N SER A 105 -55.83 4.55 -9.11
CA SER A 105 -55.84 3.54 -10.21
C SER A 105 -54.83 3.97 -11.32
N ALA A 106 -54.32 3.15 -12.26
CA ALA A 106 -54.21 1.68 -12.45
C ALA A 106 -53.30 1.37 -13.69
N ALA A 107 -53.12 0.07 -14.01
CA ALA A 107 -52.39 -0.52 -15.16
C ALA A 107 -50.84 -0.50 -15.03
N ARG A 108 -50.07 -1.38 -15.70
CA ARG A 108 -50.38 -2.34 -16.80
C ARG A 108 -49.56 -3.64 -16.64
N ALA A 109 -49.81 -4.68 -17.44
CA ALA A 109 -49.14 -5.99 -17.31
C ALA A 109 -48.66 -6.60 -18.66
N ALA A 110 -47.67 -7.48 -18.54
CA ALA A 110 -47.26 -8.62 -19.40
C ALA A 110 -46.76 -8.40 -20.85
N MET A 111 -45.59 -8.99 -21.16
CA MET A 111 -45.24 -9.95 -22.25
C MET A 111 -43.69 -9.98 -22.40
N SER A 112 -42.97 -11.09 -22.15
CA SER A 112 -42.78 -12.30 -22.99
C SER A 112 -42.16 -12.03 -24.37
N GLY A 113 -41.04 -12.68 -24.72
CA GLY A 113 -40.32 -12.55 -26.00
C GLY A 113 -39.77 -13.88 -26.52
N GLU A 114 -39.11 -13.90 -27.69
CA GLU A 114 -38.48 -15.12 -28.24
C GLU A 114 -37.43 -14.87 -29.37
N ALA A 115 -36.46 -15.81 -29.48
CA ALA A 115 -35.67 -16.31 -30.63
C ALA A 115 -35.10 -15.41 -31.78
N VAL A 116 -33.77 -15.27 -31.78
CA VAL A 116 -32.73 -15.54 -32.83
C VAL A 116 -33.07 -15.52 -34.34
N ALA A 117 -32.23 -14.81 -35.14
CA ALA A 117 -31.89 -15.14 -36.55
C ALA A 117 -30.50 -14.57 -37.00
N ASP A 118 -29.75 -15.30 -37.86
CA ASP A 118 -28.43 -14.93 -38.44
C ASP A 118 -28.55 -14.18 -39.78
N GLN A 119 -27.73 -13.13 -40.01
CA GLN A 119 -27.11 -12.81 -41.31
C GLN A 119 -25.78 -12.05 -41.15
N ARG A 120 -24.94 -12.05 -42.20
CA ARG A 120 -23.47 -11.85 -42.12
C ARG A 120 -22.93 -10.63 -42.90
N ARG A 121 -21.70 -10.22 -42.53
CA ARG A 121 -20.68 -9.40 -43.27
C ARG A 121 -20.71 -7.86 -43.13
N GLN A 122 -19.80 -7.35 -42.28
CA GLN A 122 -18.70 -6.36 -42.53
C GLN A 122 -18.71 -5.41 -43.76
N PRO A 123 -17.94 -4.27 -43.76
CA PRO A 123 -17.40 -3.48 -42.62
C PRO A 123 -17.35 -1.92 -42.78
N LEU A 124 -17.37 -1.17 -41.66
CA LEU A 124 -16.84 0.23 -41.48
C LEU A 124 -17.43 1.34 -42.39
N PRO A 125 -17.10 2.66 -42.23
CA PRO A 125 -16.26 3.35 -41.22
C PRO A 125 -17.04 4.40 -40.37
N ALA A 126 -16.31 5.25 -39.63
CA ALA A 126 -16.86 6.23 -38.67
C ALA A 126 -17.24 7.60 -39.28
N ALA A 127 -18.22 8.30 -38.66
CA ALA A 127 -18.19 9.75 -38.41
C ALA A 127 -19.42 10.29 -37.61
N VAL A 128 -19.12 11.14 -36.62
CA VAL A 128 -19.84 12.37 -36.17
C VAL A 128 -21.28 12.63 -36.67
N ALA A 129 -22.25 12.75 -35.74
CA ALA A 129 -23.06 13.97 -35.53
C ALA A 129 -24.13 13.81 -34.43
N ALA A 130 -24.20 14.76 -33.49
CA ALA A 130 -25.36 14.95 -32.61
C ALA A 130 -26.22 16.13 -33.12
N ARG A 131 -27.53 16.12 -32.85
CA ARG A 131 -28.40 17.29 -33.06
C ARG A 131 -29.58 17.36 -32.08
N LEU A 132 -29.58 18.38 -31.24
CA LEU A 132 -30.71 18.82 -30.41
C LEU A 132 -31.70 19.66 -31.24
N PRO A 133 -32.91 19.86 -30.71
CA PRO A 133 -33.38 21.24 -30.48
C PRO A 133 -34.01 21.44 -29.07
N GLY A 134 -33.92 22.61 -28.43
CA GLY A 134 -33.16 23.83 -28.75
C GLY A 134 -33.82 25.12 -28.21
N ALA A 135 -33.04 26.21 -28.15
CA ALA A 135 -33.45 27.63 -27.92
C ALA A 135 -34.02 27.99 -26.52
N ASP A 136 -33.90 29.22 -25.99
CA ASP A 136 -33.01 30.40 -26.18
C ASP A 136 -33.28 31.36 -24.99
N THR A 137 -32.52 32.40 -24.60
CA THR A 137 -31.29 33.12 -25.04
C THR A 137 -30.55 33.58 -23.74
N SER A 138 -29.47 34.37 -23.63
CA SER A 138 -28.58 35.22 -24.49
C SER A 138 -27.17 35.22 -23.84
N VAL A 139 -26.00 35.31 -24.50
CA VAL A 139 -25.48 36.24 -25.55
C VAL A 139 -25.18 37.64 -24.96
N SER A 140 -23.97 38.24 -25.07
CA SER A 140 -22.70 37.95 -25.80
C SER A 140 -21.47 38.32 -24.91
N ALA A 141 -20.27 37.70 -24.96
CA ALA A 141 -19.34 37.38 -26.07
C ALA A 141 -18.71 38.66 -26.71
N ALA A 142 -17.43 38.76 -27.13
CA ALA A 142 -16.24 37.88 -27.17
C ALA A 142 -14.95 38.78 -27.20
N GLY A 143 -13.68 38.34 -27.14
CA GLY A 143 -13.06 37.01 -26.93
C GLY A 143 -11.72 36.82 -27.71
N SER A 144 -11.09 35.64 -27.58
CA SER A 144 -10.09 35.01 -28.49
C SER A 144 -8.58 35.38 -28.43
N ARG A 145 -7.79 34.42 -28.99
CA ARG A 145 -6.35 34.44 -29.38
C ARG A 145 -5.34 34.01 -28.29
N PRO A 146 -4.12 33.52 -28.67
CA PRO A 146 -3.50 32.38 -27.96
C PRO A 146 -2.14 32.69 -27.31
N VAL A 147 -1.54 31.69 -26.66
CA VAL A 147 -0.14 31.72 -26.19
C VAL A 147 0.66 30.62 -26.90
N ALA A 148 1.64 31.05 -27.70
CA ALA A 148 2.77 30.24 -28.14
C ALA A 148 4.05 30.79 -27.47
N ALA A 149 5.08 29.96 -27.33
CA ALA A 149 6.27 30.33 -26.57
C ALA A 149 7.06 31.51 -27.20
N ALA A 150 7.46 32.47 -26.36
CA ALA A 150 8.45 33.50 -26.68
C ALA A 150 9.19 33.90 -25.40
N LEU A 151 10.51 34.12 -25.50
CA LEU A 151 11.35 34.52 -24.36
C LEU A 151 11.12 35.99 -23.96
N PRO A 152 10.97 36.32 -22.67
CA PRO A 152 10.86 37.70 -22.21
C PRO A 152 12.25 38.33 -21.98
N THR A 153 12.82 38.98 -22.99
CA THR A 153 14.01 39.84 -22.84
C THR A 153 13.64 41.30 -22.57
N THR A 154 13.41 41.66 -21.30
CA THR A 154 13.41 43.07 -20.83
C THR A 154 13.86 43.14 -19.38
N ALA A 155 14.75 44.10 -19.05
CA ALA A 155 15.29 44.25 -17.71
C ALA A 155 14.27 44.83 -16.73
N ALA A 156 14.16 44.22 -15.55
CA ALA A 156 13.49 44.83 -14.40
C ALA A 156 14.44 45.85 -13.74
N THR A 157 14.06 47.13 -13.74
CA THR A 157 14.81 48.18 -13.02
C THR A 157 14.59 48.04 -11.52
N LEU A 158 15.53 47.38 -10.84
CA LEU A 158 15.59 47.34 -9.37
C LEU A 158 15.86 48.75 -8.81
N THR A 159 14.82 49.41 -8.30
CA THR A 159 14.98 50.60 -7.47
C THR A 159 15.56 50.19 -6.12
N ALA A 160 16.85 50.44 -5.91
CA ALA A 160 17.52 50.14 -4.65
C ALA A 160 16.89 50.94 -3.49
N GLY A 161 16.19 50.24 -2.60
CA GLY A 161 15.81 50.79 -1.31
C GLY A 161 17.05 51.01 -0.42
N PRO A 162 17.05 52.02 0.46
CA PRO A 162 18.16 52.21 1.39
C PRO A 162 18.23 51.02 2.36
N VAL A 163 19.41 50.41 2.50
CA VAL A 163 19.65 49.31 3.44
C VAL A 163 19.50 49.82 4.87
N SER A 164 18.37 49.50 5.50
CA SER A 164 18.17 49.70 6.93
C SER A 164 18.89 48.59 7.69
N VAL A 165 20.09 48.87 8.20
CA VAL A 165 20.75 48.00 9.18
C VAL A 165 19.99 48.11 10.51
N THR A 166 18.96 47.29 10.67
CA THR A 166 18.35 47.03 11.97
C THR A 166 19.30 46.17 12.81
N ALA A 167 19.25 46.33 14.12
CA ALA A 167 20.11 45.61 15.05
C ALA A 167 19.52 44.23 15.36
N ASP A 168 19.61 43.33 14.39
CA ASP A 168 18.90 42.05 14.42
C ASP A 168 19.59 41.05 15.36
N GLY A 169 18.93 40.73 16.48
CA GLY A 169 19.23 39.63 17.40
C GLY A 169 20.51 39.73 18.23
N CYS A 170 21.67 39.75 17.56
CA CYS A 170 22.96 39.43 18.14
C CYS A 170 23.65 40.64 18.81
N SER A 171 23.44 40.80 20.11
CA SER A 171 24.08 41.88 20.90
C SER A 171 25.62 41.84 20.88
N ALA A 172 26.20 40.63 20.91
CA ALA A 172 27.64 40.42 20.90
C ALA A 172 28.31 40.75 19.56
N CYS A 173 27.63 40.52 18.43
CA CYS A 173 28.09 40.92 17.09
C CYS A 173 28.42 42.42 17.02
N TRP A 174 27.76 43.23 17.87
CA TRP A 174 27.98 44.67 17.99
C TRP A 174 28.89 45.05 19.17
N GLY A 175 29.69 44.10 19.67
CA GLY A 175 30.69 44.30 20.72
C GLY A 175 30.13 44.57 22.12
N SER A 176 28.82 44.40 22.35
CA SER A 176 28.20 44.83 23.62
C SER A 176 28.60 43.98 24.84
N GLN A 177 29.15 42.78 24.59
CA GLN A 177 29.59 41.83 25.61
C GLN A 177 31.13 41.79 25.74
N ALA A 178 31.86 42.51 24.89
CA ALA A 178 33.31 42.45 24.86
C ALA A 178 33.95 43.05 26.13
N PRO A 179 35.01 42.43 26.70
CA PRO A 179 35.57 42.81 27.99
C PRO A 179 36.31 44.17 27.97
N THR A 180 36.60 44.71 26.80
CA THR A 180 37.22 46.04 26.63
C THR A 180 36.66 46.77 25.41
N VAL A 181 36.79 48.10 25.38
CA VAL A 181 36.41 48.92 24.22
C VAL A 181 37.24 48.57 22.98
N ALA A 182 38.48 48.12 23.14
CA ALA A 182 39.31 47.67 22.02
C ALA A 182 38.75 46.39 21.39
N ALA A 183 38.42 45.38 22.22
CA ALA A 183 37.77 44.16 21.76
C ALA A 183 36.38 44.43 21.14
N ALA A 184 35.60 45.37 21.70
CA ALA A 184 34.32 45.77 21.11
C ALA A 184 34.47 46.34 19.69
N ILE A 185 35.52 47.13 19.44
CA ILE A 185 35.84 47.67 18.10
C ILE A 185 36.34 46.56 17.16
N GLU A 186 37.17 45.63 17.66
CA GLU A 186 37.61 44.46 16.89
C GLU A 186 36.43 43.61 16.43
N THR A 187 35.54 43.23 17.34
CA THR A 187 34.32 42.47 17.05
C THR A 187 33.43 43.16 16.02
N VAL A 188 33.13 44.46 16.20
CA VAL A 188 32.29 45.22 15.26
C VAL A 188 32.92 45.30 13.86
N VAL A 189 34.22 45.57 13.76
CA VAL A 189 34.90 45.68 12.46
C VAL A 189 35.01 44.32 11.78
N ASN A 190 35.38 43.28 12.52
CA ASN A 190 35.47 41.93 11.97
C ASN A 190 34.09 41.43 11.50
N HIS A 191 33.03 41.64 12.30
CA HIS A 191 31.66 41.29 11.93
C HIS A 191 31.22 42.00 10.63
N VAL A 192 31.37 43.33 10.54
CA VAL A 192 30.98 44.08 9.33
C VAL A 192 31.70 43.61 8.07
N PHE A 193 33.01 43.34 8.14
CA PHE A 193 33.74 42.79 7.00
C PHE A 193 33.28 41.37 6.65
N ASN A 194 33.09 40.52 7.65
CA ASN A 194 32.71 39.12 7.44
C ASN A 194 31.29 38.99 6.87
N THR A 195 30.31 39.74 7.39
CA THR A 195 28.97 39.86 6.81
C THR A 195 28.99 40.39 5.36
N THR A 196 29.99 41.19 4.99
CA THR A 196 30.17 41.65 3.61
C THR A 196 30.79 40.57 2.71
N PHE A 197 31.70 39.72 3.23
CA PHE A 197 32.18 38.53 2.52
C PHE A 197 31.07 37.48 2.35
N ASP A 198 30.27 37.23 3.39
CA ASP A 198 29.10 36.33 3.37
C ASP A 198 28.02 36.81 2.39
N TRP A 199 27.91 38.13 2.17
CA TRP A 199 27.05 38.67 1.09
C TRP A 199 27.68 38.45 -0.30
N LEU A 200 28.98 38.68 -0.47
CA LEU A 200 29.66 38.49 -1.75
C LEU A 200 29.62 37.03 -2.22
N SER A 201 29.71 36.05 -1.30
CA SER A 201 29.62 34.62 -1.62
C SER A 201 28.20 34.15 -2.01
N THR A 202 27.16 34.98 -1.85
CA THR A 202 25.82 34.72 -2.44
C THR A 202 25.71 35.10 -3.92
N LEU A 203 26.75 35.74 -4.48
CA LEU A 203 26.79 36.15 -5.88
C LEU A 203 27.53 35.09 -6.72
N SER A 204 27.14 34.95 -8.00
CA SER A 204 27.77 33.99 -8.91
C SER A 204 29.26 34.27 -9.12
N ASP A 205 30.09 33.23 -9.06
CA ASP A 205 31.52 33.31 -9.36
C ASP A 205 31.82 34.00 -10.70
N GLY A 206 32.71 34.98 -10.68
CA GLY A 206 33.10 35.71 -11.88
C GLY A 206 34.10 36.84 -11.62
N PRO A 207 34.65 37.45 -12.68
CA PRO A 207 35.70 38.47 -12.54
C PRO A 207 35.26 39.73 -11.80
N PHE A 208 33.94 39.98 -11.67
CA PHE A 208 33.42 41.09 -10.87
C PHE A 208 33.31 40.77 -9.38
N THR A 209 32.91 39.56 -8.99
CA THR A 209 32.83 39.16 -7.57
C THR A 209 34.23 39.05 -6.98
N SER A 210 35.15 38.35 -7.65
CA SER A 210 36.55 38.27 -7.21
C SER A 210 37.27 39.63 -7.17
N LEU A 211 36.87 40.60 -8.02
CA LEU A 211 37.37 41.97 -7.95
C LEU A 211 36.84 42.72 -6.72
N LEU A 212 35.56 42.54 -6.38
CA LEU A 212 34.95 43.14 -5.18
C LEU A 212 35.55 42.55 -3.90
N GLU A 213 35.73 41.22 -3.83
CA GLU A 213 36.41 40.55 -2.73
C GLU A 213 37.86 41.03 -2.58
N GLY A 214 38.61 41.09 -3.69
CA GLY A 214 39.99 41.59 -3.70
C GLY A 214 40.08 43.05 -3.23
N ALA A 215 39.14 43.90 -3.64
CA ALA A 215 39.02 45.28 -3.18
C ALA A 215 38.65 45.35 -1.68
N LEU A 216 37.77 44.48 -1.20
CA LEU A 216 37.35 44.42 0.21
C LEU A 216 38.49 43.94 1.13
N VAL A 217 39.24 42.92 0.71
CA VAL A 217 40.47 42.47 1.38
C VAL A 217 41.52 43.57 1.40
N LEU A 218 41.69 44.31 0.29
CA LEU A 218 42.61 45.44 0.23
C LEU A 218 42.18 46.58 1.18
N LEU A 219 40.89 46.93 1.21
CA LEU A 219 40.34 47.92 2.14
C LEU A 219 40.57 47.52 3.60
N ARG A 220 40.29 46.26 3.98
CA ARG A 220 40.55 45.75 5.34
C ARG A 220 42.04 45.87 5.68
N ARG A 221 42.92 45.35 4.81
CA ARG A 221 44.38 45.35 5.02
C ARG A 221 45.04 46.74 5.02
N THR A 222 44.44 47.75 4.37
CA THR A 222 45.04 49.10 4.25
C THR A 222 44.43 50.16 5.17
N LEU A 223 43.16 50.04 5.56
CA LEU A 223 42.45 51.03 6.37
C LEU A 223 42.09 50.54 7.78
N PHE A 224 42.05 49.22 8.02
CA PHE A 224 41.60 48.63 9.29
C PHE A 224 42.67 47.68 9.84
N LEU A 225 43.71 48.27 10.44
CA LEU A 225 44.84 47.57 11.09
C LEU A 225 44.43 46.96 12.45
N ILE A 226 43.47 46.04 12.41
CA ILE A 226 42.86 45.33 13.54
C ILE A 226 43.13 43.83 13.36
N PRO A 227 43.32 43.04 14.44
CA PRO A 227 43.50 41.60 14.34
C PRO A 227 42.34 40.93 13.60
N LEU A 228 42.64 39.93 12.78
CA LEU A 228 41.61 39.13 12.08
C LEU A 228 40.76 38.26 13.02
N GLY A 229 41.11 38.21 14.32
CA GLY A 229 40.43 37.47 15.34
C GLY A 229 40.45 35.95 15.15
N VAL A 230 41.43 35.42 14.42
CA VAL A 230 41.65 33.97 14.25
C VAL A 230 43.11 33.65 14.56
N THR A 231 43.33 32.65 15.39
CA THR A 231 44.66 32.08 15.69
C THR A 231 44.60 30.56 15.60
N ALA A 232 45.71 29.92 15.21
CA ALA A 232 45.80 28.47 15.08
C ALA A 232 47.14 27.97 15.63
N SER A 233 47.11 26.85 16.35
CA SER A 233 48.31 26.24 16.95
C SER A 233 48.15 24.72 17.05
N GLN A 234 49.18 23.99 16.65
CA GLN A 234 49.21 22.52 16.72
C GLN A 234 50.01 22.04 17.93
N VAL A 235 49.50 21.06 18.67
CA VAL A 235 50.18 20.39 19.79
C VAL A 235 50.07 18.88 19.58
N GLY A 236 51.18 18.24 19.20
CA GLY A 236 51.13 16.83 18.78
C GLY A 236 50.34 16.70 17.47
N THR A 237 49.23 15.95 17.50
CA THR A 237 48.33 15.77 16.35
C THR A 237 47.02 16.58 16.45
N GLU A 238 46.85 17.34 17.52
CA GLU A 238 45.71 18.21 17.77
C GLU A 238 45.98 19.63 17.23
N LEU A 239 45.05 20.21 16.48
CA LEU A 239 45.11 21.56 15.94
C LEU A 239 44.01 22.44 16.54
N THR A 240 44.35 23.26 17.52
CA THR A 240 43.43 24.23 18.11
C THR A 240 43.34 25.50 17.25
N VAL A 241 42.13 25.90 16.91
CA VAL A 241 41.78 27.13 16.18
C VAL A 241 40.88 27.99 17.06
N SER A 242 41.37 29.16 17.48
CA SER A 242 40.66 30.10 18.33
C SER A 242 40.08 31.24 17.50
N VAL A 243 38.78 31.48 17.62
CA VAL A 243 37.98 32.45 16.85
C VAL A 243 37.35 33.48 17.79
N ASN A 244 37.85 34.72 17.75
CA ASN A 244 37.32 35.84 18.55
C ASN A 244 35.90 36.22 18.09
N PRO A 245 35.02 36.68 19.00
CA PRO A 245 33.72 37.27 18.64
C PRO A 245 33.82 38.31 17.52
N GLY A 246 32.98 38.17 16.49
CA GLY A 246 33.01 38.94 15.24
C GLY A 246 33.77 38.27 14.09
N SER A 247 34.48 37.18 14.34
CA SER A 247 35.50 36.65 13.43
C SER A 247 35.09 35.32 12.79
N VAL A 248 35.68 35.00 11.65
CA VAL A 248 35.40 33.76 10.88
C VAL A 248 36.73 33.10 10.53
N ALA A 249 36.90 31.83 10.92
CA ALA A 249 38.01 31.00 10.49
C ALA A 249 37.67 30.33 9.15
N TYR A 250 38.62 30.40 8.22
CA TYR A 250 38.57 29.76 6.91
C TYR A 250 39.61 28.65 6.88
N LEU A 251 39.16 27.41 6.67
CA LEU A 251 39.97 26.20 6.59
C LEU A 251 39.98 25.66 5.16
N ARG A 252 41.12 25.14 4.70
CA ARG A 252 41.18 24.29 3.51
C ARG A 252 42.37 23.33 3.53
N GLN A 253 42.24 22.19 2.88
CA GLN A 253 43.40 21.37 2.51
C GLN A 253 43.87 21.72 1.10
N ASN A 254 45.15 22.04 0.97
CA ASN A 254 45.84 22.42 -0.25
C ASN A 254 46.99 21.43 -0.51
N GLY A 255 46.69 20.32 -1.18
CA GLY A 255 47.62 19.19 -1.31
C GLY A 255 47.88 18.51 0.04
N THR A 256 49.11 18.54 0.52
CA THR A 256 49.50 18.02 1.84
C THR A 256 49.41 19.08 2.96
N ALA A 257 49.06 20.32 2.64
CA ALA A 257 49.00 21.41 3.61
C ALA A 257 47.57 21.61 4.12
N LEU A 258 47.38 21.72 5.43
CA LEU A 258 46.16 22.22 6.05
C LEU A 258 46.37 23.72 6.35
N GLU A 259 45.58 24.58 5.71
CA GLU A 259 45.68 26.04 5.82
C GLU A 259 44.51 26.60 6.66
N VAL A 260 44.83 27.47 7.63
CA VAL A 260 43.87 28.16 8.50
C VAL A 260 44.05 29.68 8.37
N SER A 261 43.00 30.43 8.04
CA SER A 261 43.07 31.89 7.86
C SER A 261 41.87 32.63 8.46
N GLY A 262 42.03 33.93 8.71
CA GLY A 262 40.93 34.85 9.06
C GLY A 262 40.40 35.66 7.87
N LEU A 263 40.66 35.20 6.64
CA LEU A 263 40.22 35.81 5.38
C LEU A 263 39.98 34.70 4.32
N PRO A 264 38.94 34.78 3.47
CA PRO A 264 38.64 33.77 2.46
C PRO A 264 39.70 33.65 1.36
N THR A 265 40.59 34.63 1.23
CA THR A 265 41.68 34.62 0.23
C THR A 265 42.94 33.87 0.67
N PHE A 266 43.00 33.35 1.91
CA PHE A 266 44.12 32.59 2.49
C PHE A 266 45.53 33.23 2.44
N GLY A 267 45.69 34.43 1.86
CA GLY A 267 46.99 35.09 1.64
C GLY A 267 47.69 35.63 2.90
N THR A 268 47.34 35.11 4.08
CA THR A 268 47.98 35.24 5.41
C THR A 268 47.57 34.04 6.29
N ALA A 269 47.44 32.83 5.71
CA ALA A 269 47.10 31.62 6.46
C ALA A 269 48.27 31.12 7.32
N SER A 270 47.94 30.47 8.44
CA SER A 270 48.83 29.52 9.11
C SER A 270 48.78 28.19 8.35
N THR A 271 49.90 27.48 8.25
CA THR A 271 50.02 26.25 7.46
C THR A 271 50.59 25.11 8.31
N PHE A 272 49.90 23.98 8.29
CA PHE A 272 50.24 22.75 9.02
C PHE A 272 50.36 21.58 8.03
N ASP A 273 51.06 20.51 8.42
CA ASP A 273 51.07 19.27 7.62
C ASP A 273 49.79 18.49 7.89
N ALA A 274 48.93 18.35 6.87
CA ALA A 274 47.65 17.67 6.98
C ALA A 274 47.79 16.19 7.38
N ALA A 275 48.91 15.54 7.06
CA ALA A 275 49.18 14.17 7.49
C ALA A 275 49.62 14.04 8.97
N SER A 276 49.84 15.18 9.64
CA SER A 276 50.21 15.23 11.06
C SER A 276 49.06 15.64 11.99
N VAL A 277 47.91 16.06 11.45
CA VAL A 277 46.74 16.50 12.20
C VAL A 277 45.69 15.40 12.18
N THR A 278 45.26 14.93 13.35
CA THR A 278 44.19 13.94 13.52
C THR A 278 42.92 14.53 14.14
N GLU A 279 43.02 15.69 14.78
CA GLU A 279 41.90 16.38 15.41
C GLU A 279 42.04 17.88 15.22
N VAL A 280 40.93 18.56 14.91
CA VAL A 280 40.84 20.02 14.80
C VAL A 280 39.81 20.52 15.80
N GLU A 281 40.23 21.30 16.81
CA GLU A 281 39.32 21.92 17.79
C GLU A 281 39.12 23.40 17.40
N THR A 282 37.89 23.82 17.07
CA THR A 282 37.58 25.23 16.75
C THR A 282 36.72 25.87 17.83
N THR A 283 37.26 26.81 18.60
CA THR A 283 36.61 27.39 19.79
C THR A 283 36.45 28.89 19.73
N ASN A 284 35.54 29.44 20.55
CA ASN A 284 35.33 30.88 20.77
C ASN A 284 35.71 31.29 22.22
N PRO A 285 37.00 31.54 22.52
CA PRO A 285 37.45 31.76 23.89
C PRO A 285 36.89 33.05 24.50
N GLY A 286 36.15 32.90 25.59
CA GLY A 286 35.44 34.00 26.26
C GLY A 286 33.95 34.03 26.01
N ASN A 287 33.43 33.17 25.13
CA ASN A 287 32.02 32.79 25.02
C ASN A 287 31.03 33.98 24.98
N ALA A 288 31.11 34.76 23.90
CA ALA A 288 30.15 35.84 23.63
C ALA A 288 29.26 35.58 22.40
N GLY A 289 29.58 34.58 21.58
CA GLY A 289 28.98 34.38 20.26
C GLY A 289 29.61 35.27 19.16
N CYS A 290 28.96 35.33 18.00
CA CYS A 290 29.45 35.86 16.73
C CYS A 290 30.78 35.26 16.21
N ALA A 291 31.04 33.97 16.45
CA ALA A 291 32.14 33.25 15.79
C ALA A 291 31.63 32.44 14.59
N GLY A 292 32.51 32.19 13.62
CA GLY A 292 32.20 31.37 12.46
C GLY A 292 33.34 30.49 11.98
N LEU A 293 32.96 29.39 11.33
CA LEU A 293 33.86 28.42 10.71
C LEU A 293 33.39 28.14 9.27
N VAL A 294 34.30 28.31 8.32
CA VAL A 294 34.08 27.95 6.92
C VAL A 294 35.17 26.99 6.46
N VAL A 295 34.77 25.82 5.98
CA VAL A 295 35.68 24.84 5.39
C VAL A 295 35.51 24.94 3.87
N GLU A 296 36.42 25.64 3.20
CA GLU A 296 36.25 26.03 1.79
C GLU A 296 36.46 24.86 0.81
N SER A 297 37.49 24.03 1.04
CA SER A 297 37.80 22.91 0.16
C SER A 297 38.75 21.88 0.78
N GLY A 298 38.61 20.62 0.38
CA GLY A 298 39.52 19.54 0.72
C GLY A 298 38.91 18.47 1.61
N LEU A 299 39.50 17.28 1.57
CA LEU A 299 39.09 16.11 2.35
C LEU A 299 40.05 15.92 3.52
N ILE A 300 39.74 16.53 4.66
CA ILE A 300 40.65 16.67 5.81
C ILE A 300 40.68 15.35 6.59
N GLY A 301 41.87 14.76 6.75
CA GLY A 301 42.09 13.45 7.39
C GLY A 301 42.00 13.43 8.93
N ALA A 302 41.13 14.24 9.52
CA ALA A 302 40.99 14.45 10.95
C ALA A 302 39.52 14.34 11.40
N ASP A 303 39.30 14.35 12.71
CA ASP A 303 38.04 14.75 13.34
C ASP A 303 37.97 16.29 13.46
N LEU A 304 36.75 16.85 13.55
CA LEU A 304 36.49 18.27 13.83
C LEU A 304 35.56 18.40 15.05
N THR A 305 36.02 19.10 16.07
CA THR A 305 35.21 19.52 17.22
C THR A 305 35.05 21.04 17.21
N THR A 306 33.85 21.58 17.40
CA THR A 306 33.64 23.03 17.56
C THR A 306 32.84 23.36 18.80
N SER A 307 33.25 24.38 19.56
CA SER A 307 32.52 24.83 20.76
C SER A 307 32.29 26.35 20.76
N GLN A 308 31.03 26.74 20.92
CA GLN A 308 30.53 28.13 20.89
C GLN A 308 30.83 28.87 19.57
N ILE A 309 30.77 28.14 18.44
CA ILE A 309 30.82 28.68 17.08
C ILE A 309 29.38 28.82 16.56
N ASP A 310 28.94 30.05 16.30
CA ASP A 310 27.57 30.39 15.93
C ASP A 310 27.21 30.02 14.48
N THR A 311 28.21 29.91 13.60
CA THR A 311 28.01 29.72 12.15
C THR A 311 28.98 28.68 11.57
N ILE A 312 28.47 27.68 10.86
CA ILE A 312 29.28 26.65 10.17
C ILE A 312 28.85 26.53 8.71
N ARG A 313 29.83 26.49 7.79
CA ARG A 313 29.63 26.32 6.34
C ARG A 313 30.72 25.43 5.72
N PHE A 314 30.33 24.43 4.93
CA PHE A 314 31.26 23.64 4.12
C PHE A 314 31.04 23.93 2.63
N GLY A 315 32.12 24.24 1.91
CA GLY A 315 32.10 24.34 0.45
C GLY A 315 31.78 23.01 -0.23
N SER A 316 31.49 23.05 -1.54
CA SER A 316 31.05 21.87 -2.31
C SER A 316 32.01 20.69 -2.28
N ASN A 317 33.32 20.95 -2.21
CA ASN A 317 34.38 19.93 -2.15
C ASN A 317 35.06 19.87 -0.77
N ALA A 318 34.37 20.26 0.30
CA ALA A 318 34.88 20.21 1.67
C ALA A 318 34.21 19.09 2.48
N ALA A 319 35.03 18.31 3.19
CA ALA A 319 34.61 17.31 4.16
C ALA A 319 35.75 16.96 5.14
N PHE A 320 35.40 16.45 6.31
CA PHE A 320 36.34 15.71 7.17
C PHE A 320 36.12 14.20 6.96
N ILE A 321 37.22 13.42 6.99
CA ILE A 321 37.16 11.95 6.95
C ILE A 321 36.65 11.41 8.30
N GLY A 322 37.04 12.06 9.40
CA GLY A 322 36.56 11.77 10.75
C GLY A 322 35.16 12.31 11.01
N ALA A 323 34.78 12.34 12.28
CA ALA A 323 33.52 12.90 12.74
C ALA A 323 33.57 14.44 12.81
N VAL A 324 32.41 15.08 12.65
CA VAL A 324 32.20 16.51 12.91
C VAL A 324 31.24 16.68 14.08
N SER A 325 31.70 17.25 15.19
CA SER A 325 30.89 17.55 16.37
C SER A 325 30.86 19.06 16.63
N ALA A 326 29.67 19.65 16.74
CA ALA A 326 29.48 21.08 16.95
C ALA A 326 28.53 21.37 18.11
N GLU A 327 29.03 22.04 19.15
CA GLU A 327 28.29 22.47 20.34
C GLU A 327 28.06 23.98 20.31
N ALA A 328 26.82 24.42 20.57
CA ALA A 328 26.49 25.82 20.82
C ALA A 328 25.41 25.95 21.91
N THR A 329 25.80 26.43 23.09
CA THR A 329 24.94 26.50 24.29
C THR A 329 24.37 27.89 24.58
N ASP A 330 25.00 28.97 24.09
CA ASP A 330 24.57 30.36 24.31
C ASP A 330 23.85 31.00 23.09
N GLY A 331 23.44 30.19 22.12
CA GLY A 331 22.68 30.61 20.95
C GLY A 331 22.38 29.45 19.98
N PRO A 332 21.58 29.67 18.93
CA PRO A 332 21.39 28.66 17.89
C PRO A 332 22.61 28.55 16.98
N LEU A 333 22.99 27.33 16.63
CA LEU A 333 23.99 27.04 15.59
C LEU A 333 23.37 27.28 14.21
N THR A 334 23.86 28.27 13.49
CA THR A 334 23.43 28.53 12.11
C THR A 334 24.26 27.72 11.13
N VAL A 335 23.62 26.81 10.38
CA VAL A 335 24.30 25.99 9.36
C VAL A 335 23.98 26.51 7.97
N ARG A 336 24.99 26.56 7.10
CA ARG A 336 24.91 27.00 5.70
C ARG A 336 25.59 26.00 4.77
N ASP A 337 25.07 25.90 3.56
CA ASP A 337 25.49 25.06 2.43
C ASP A 337 25.60 23.57 2.76
N ALA A 338 26.57 23.17 3.57
CA ALA A 338 26.72 21.81 4.06
C ALA A 338 27.50 21.69 5.39
N VAL A 339 27.43 20.51 6.01
CA VAL A 339 28.42 19.97 6.97
C VAL A 339 28.69 18.52 6.59
N ARG A 340 29.96 18.13 6.40
CA ARG A 340 30.33 16.77 5.99
C ARG A 340 31.43 16.16 6.85
N GLY A 341 31.13 15.03 7.49
CA GLY A 341 32.04 14.31 8.38
C GLY A 341 31.82 12.81 8.26
N TYR A 342 32.65 12.10 7.51
CA TYR A 342 32.39 10.70 7.14
C TYR A 342 32.55 9.68 8.28
N GLY A 343 33.02 10.11 9.46
CA GLY A 343 32.94 9.36 10.71
C GLY A 343 31.62 9.57 11.48
N GLY A 344 30.80 10.54 11.09
CA GLY A 344 29.55 10.95 11.75
C GLY A 344 29.42 12.46 11.91
N VAL A 345 28.20 12.97 12.10
CA VAL A 345 27.94 14.38 12.39
C VAL A 345 27.07 14.51 13.65
N THR A 346 27.49 15.30 14.63
CA THR A 346 26.69 15.65 15.82
C THR A 346 26.57 17.17 15.94
N LEU A 347 25.34 17.67 15.95
CA LEU A 347 25.03 19.09 16.20
C LEU A 347 24.32 19.18 17.55
N ASP A 348 25.09 19.49 18.60
CA ASP A 348 24.61 19.64 19.99
C ASP A 348 24.20 21.10 20.26
N ALA A 349 23.13 21.50 19.58
CA ALA A 349 22.57 22.85 19.60
C ALA A 349 21.12 22.85 19.10
N ALA A 350 20.41 23.97 19.29
CA ALA A 350 19.29 24.30 18.40
C ALA A 350 19.86 24.80 17.06
N VAL A 351 19.42 24.24 15.94
CA VAL A 351 19.99 24.50 14.61
C VAL A 351 19.07 25.41 13.79
N VAL A 352 19.66 26.41 13.13
CA VAL A 352 18.97 27.29 12.17
C VAL A 352 19.60 27.13 10.79
N LEU A 353 18.80 26.83 9.78
CA LEU A 353 19.27 26.69 8.39
C LEU A 353 19.32 28.07 7.73
N GLY A 354 20.52 28.60 7.49
CA GLY A 354 20.72 29.90 6.83
C GLY A 354 20.50 29.84 5.31
N SER A 355 20.76 28.69 4.72
CA SER A 355 20.46 28.32 3.32
C SER A 355 19.76 26.95 3.30
N SER A 356 19.38 26.45 2.13
CA SER A 356 19.24 25.00 2.00
C SER A 356 20.58 24.33 2.34
N THR A 357 20.52 23.19 3.03
CA THR A 357 21.69 22.58 3.68
C THR A 357 21.73 21.08 3.46
N GLU A 358 22.93 20.57 3.21
CA GLU A 358 23.27 19.14 3.21
C GLU A 358 24.03 18.75 4.50
N ILE A 359 23.62 17.67 5.16
CA ILE A 359 24.39 17.04 6.24
C ILE A 359 24.78 15.64 5.78
N ASP A 360 26.07 15.41 5.58
CA ASP A 360 26.58 14.11 5.09
C ASP A 360 27.53 13.47 6.11
N ALA A 361 27.11 12.32 6.64
CA ALA A 361 27.90 11.48 7.53
C ALA A 361 28.53 10.27 6.82
N GLY A 362 28.25 10.04 5.53
CA GLY A 362 28.67 8.84 4.81
C GLY A 362 28.23 7.57 5.53
N ASN A 363 29.19 6.83 6.08
CA ASN A 363 28.94 5.60 6.84
C ASN A 363 28.58 5.82 8.33
N GLY A 364 28.72 7.05 8.83
CA GLY A 364 28.48 7.41 10.23
C GLY A 364 27.00 7.67 10.58
N ASN A 365 26.79 8.13 11.82
CA ASN A 365 25.50 8.58 12.33
C ASN A 365 25.33 10.10 12.14
N VAL A 366 24.09 10.59 12.14
CA VAL A 366 23.76 12.02 12.26
C VAL A 366 22.89 12.25 13.49
N ASN A 367 23.27 13.18 14.37
CA ASN A 367 22.54 13.47 15.60
C ASN A 367 22.33 14.98 15.78
N PHE A 368 21.07 15.43 15.72
CA PHE A 368 20.66 16.78 16.11
C PHE A 368 20.04 16.70 17.51
N THR A 369 20.61 17.33 18.52
CA THR A 369 20.08 17.23 19.89
C THR A 369 18.92 18.21 20.16
N GLY A 370 18.98 19.41 19.57
CA GLY A 370 17.95 20.44 19.67
C GLY A 370 16.93 20.42 18.53
N THR A 371 16.22 21.54 18.34
CA THR A 371 15.33 21.74 17.17
C THR A 371 16.15 22.00 15.91
N VAL A 372 15.51 21.86 14.74
CA VAL A 372 16.11 22.22 13.45
C VAL A 372 15.11 23.06 12.67
N ASP A 373 15.35 24.36 12.54
CA ASP A 373 14.39 25.33 12.01
C ASP A 373 14.97 26.08 10.79
N ALA A 374 14.11 26.53 9.88
CA ALA A 374 14.53 27.39 8.77
C ALA A 374 14.76 28.84 9.24
N MET A 375 15.78 29.54 8.71
CA MET A 375 15.96 30.97 9.01
C MET A 375 14.77 31.83 8.52
N ASN A 376 14.09 31.40 7.45
CA ASN A 376 12.79 31.94 7.05
C ASN A 376 11.83 30.76 6.79
N ALA A 377 10.63 30.80 7.40
CA ALA A 377 9.64 29.73 7.27
C ALA A 377 9.29 29.46 5.80
N GLY A 378 9.45 28.20 5.39
CA GLY A 378 9.24 27.70 4.03
C GLY A 378 10.34 28.00 3.01
N ALA A 379 11.47 28.59 3.41
CA ALA A 379 12.54 28.98 2.47
C ALA A 379 13.71 28.00 2.38
N GLN A 380 14.17 27.44 3.52
CA GLN A 380 15.33 26.54 3.56
C GLN A 380 14.93 25.07 3.65
N SER A 381 15.56 24.20 2.85
CA SER A 381 15.40 22.74 2.87
C SER A 381 16.58 22.03 3.53
N LEU A 382 16.34 20.82 4.04
CA LEU A 382 17.39 19.98 4.63
C LEU A 382 17.48 18.63 3.91
N THR A 383 18.69 18.23 3.54
CA THR A 383 19.00 16.86 3.11
C THR A 383 20.00 16.23 4.08
N VAL A 384 19.76 15.01 4.51
CA VAL A 384 20.64 14.25 5.41
C VAL A 384 21.01 12.91 4.78
N THR A 385 22.31 12.68 4.56
CA THR A 385 22.88 11.40 4.11
C THR A 385 23.62 10.73 5.27
N ALA A 386 23.18 9.54 5.68
CA ALA A 386 23.81 8.75 6.74
C ALA A 386 23.41 7.28 6.66
N LEU A 387 24.35 6.40 6.33
CA LEU A 387 24.12 4.94 6.31
C LEU A 387 23.90 4.36 7.72
N GLY A 388 24.42 5.04 8.74
CA GLY A 388 24.11 4.74 10.13
C GLY A 388 22.71 5.22 10.53
N LYS A 389 22.62 5.86 11.70
CA LYS A 389 21.38 6.35 12.26
C LYS A 389 21.30 7.87 12.23
N THR A 390 20.22 8.41 11.66
CA THR A 390 19.82 9.81 11.78
C THR A 390 18.90 9.98 12.99
N VAL A 391 19.13 10.99 13.83
CA VAL A 391 18.32 11.28 15.01
C VAL A 391 18.00 12.77 15.07
N PHE A 392 16.71 13.10 15.14
CA PHE A 392 16.22 14.42 15.54
C PHE A 392 15.69 14.34 16.99
N GLY A 393 16.46 14.90 17.94
CA GLY A 393 16.10 14.96 19.35
C GLY A 393 15.04 16.02 19.68
N GLY A 394 15.04 17.13 18.95
CA GLY A 394 13.99 18.15 18.95
C GLY A 394 13.05 18.07 17.74
N ALA A 395 12.07 18.97 17.71
CA ALA A 395 11.18 19.13 16.57
C ALA A 395 11.89 19.78 15.37
N VAL A 396 11.53 19.36 14.15
CA VAL A 396 12.03 19.95 12.90
C VAL A 396 10.98 20.93 12.36
N GLY A 397 11.36 22.18 12.10
CA GLY A 397 10.48 23.24 11.61
C GLY A 397 9.43 23.74 12.61
N GLY A 398 9.60 23.43 13.90
CA GLY A 398 8.62 23.70 14.95
C GLY A 398 8.49 25.18 15.36
N GLN A 399 9.45 26.02 15.02
CA GLN A 399 9.39 27.48 15.14
C GLN A 399 9.32 28.17 13.77
N ALA A 400 10.07 27.63 12.79
CA ALA A 400 10.02 28.09 11.40
C ALA A 400 10.16 26.89 10.46
N SER A 401 9.06 26.56 9.79
CA SER A 401 8.93 25.38 8.93
C SER A 401 9.97 25.34 7.81
N LEU A 402 10.42 24.15 7.43
CA LEU A 402 11.34 23.99 6.31
C LEU A 402 10.59 24.08 4.96
N ALA A 403 11.32 24.33 3.88
CA ALA A 403 10.82 24.09 2.52
C ALA A 403 10.51 22.59 2.34
N SER A 404 11.48 21.73 2.61
CA SER A 404 11.36 20.27 2.54
C SER A 404 12.40 19.58 3.44
N LEU A 405 12.18 18.30 3.73
CA LEU A 405 13.11 17.42 4.43
C LEU A 405 13.34 16.13 3.64
N ILE A 406 14.62 15.75 3.45
CA ILE A 406 15.02 14.45 2.89
C ILE A 406 15.99 13.78 3.87
N THR A 407 15.75 12.53 4.24
CA THR A 407 16.77 11.66 4.87
C THR A 407 16.98 10.38 4.04
N ARG A 408 18.24 9.96 3.92
CA ARG A 408 18.69 8.85 3.06
C ARG A 408 19.90 8.16 3.69
N GLY A 409 20.02 6.85 3.46
CA GLY A 409 21.18 6.06 3.84
C GLY A 409 22.38 6.33 2.93
N VAL A 410 22.12 6.53 1.63
CA VAL A 410 23.17 6.72 0.62
C VAL A 410 22.76 7.74 -0.45
N GLU A 411 23.75 8.24 -1.20
CA GLU A 411 23.49 8.94 -2.45
C GLU A 411 22.80 8.02 -3.49
N PRO A 412 21.97 8.58 -4.39
CA PRO A 412 21.57 7.88 -5.62
C PRO A 412 22.77 7.46 -6.46
N LEU A 413 22.61 6.41 -7.26
CA LEU A 413 23.59 6.04 -8.30
C LEU A 413 23.46 6.97 -9.52
N ASP A 414 24.59 7.37 -10.11
CA ASP A 414 24.64 7.95 -11.45
C ASP A 414 24.63 6.83 -12.50
N ILE A 415 23.48 6.62 -13.15
CA ILE A 415 23.26 5.56 -14.15
C ILE A 415 23.04 6.19 -15.53
N LYS A 416 24.13 6.31 -16.27
CA LYS A 416 24.19 6.96 -17.60
C LYS A 416 23.51 6.12 -18.68
N GLN A 417 22.25 6.44 -18.95
CA GLN A 417 21.45 5.83 -20.02
C GLN A 417 22.09 6.03 -21.40
N SER A 418 22.20 4.96 -22.19
CA SER A 418 22.81 4.98 -23.52
C SER A 418 22.24 3.86 -24.42
N ALA A 419 22.83 3.58 -25.58
CA ALA A 419 22.49 2.38 -26.35
C ALA A 419 23.00 1.08 -25.68
N ASP A 420 24.02 1.21 -24.82
CA ASP A 420 24.83 0.15 -24.24
C ASP A 420 24.62 -0.01 -22.72
N SER A 421 23.75 0.81 -22.12
CA SER A 421 23.32 0.75 -20.72
C SER A 421 21.89 1.29 -20.60
N ARG A 422 20.96 0.50 -20.04
CA ARG A 422 19.52 0.81 -19.99
C ARG A 422 18.87 0.36 -18.70
N THR A 423 18.15 1.27 -18.05
CA THR A 423 17.29 0.97 -16.90
C THR A 423 15.86 0.64 -17.35
N ILE A 424 15.36 -0.48 -16.88
CA ILE A 424 14.05 -1.10 -17.14
C ILE A 424 13.28 -1.10 -15.81
N PRO A 425 11.98 -0.73 -15.78
CA PRO A 425 11.18 -0.83 -14.58
C PRO A 425 10.93 -2.29 -14.19
N LEU A 426 10.97 -2.58 -12.89
CA LEU A 426 10.37 -3.76 -12.30
C LEU A 426 9.04 -3.35 -11.63
N HIS A 427 8.24 -4.33 -11.24
CA HIS A 427 6.92 -4.11 -10.64
C HIS A 427 6.88 -4.75 -9.25
N TYR A 428 6.58 -3.95 -8.22
CA TYR A 428 6.29 -4.46 -6.88
C TYR A 428 4.97 -5.25 -6.91
N ALA A 429 5.01 -6.53 -6.53
CA ALA A 429 3.90 -7.46 -6.65
C ALA A 429 3.66 -8.18 -5.31
N PRO A 430 2.95 -7.56 -4.37
CA PRO A 430 2.58 -8.19 -3.10
C PRO A 430 1.48 -9.23 -3.34
N PHE A 431 1.56 -10.37 -2.65
CA PHE A 431 0.53 -11.41 -2.66
C PHE A 431 0.17 -11.83 -1.24
N VAL A 432 -1.03 -12.39 -1.07
CA VAL A 432 -1.57 -12.80 0.22
C VAL A 432 -1.49 -14.32 0.31
N GLU A 433 -0.96 -14.85 1.42
CA GLU A 433 -0.98 -16.29 1.69
C GLU A 433 -2.31 -16.73 2.34
N PRO A 434 -2.66 -18.03 2.30
CA PRO A 434 -3.93 -18.51 2.88
C PRO A 434 -4.11 -18.28 4.39
N ASP A 435 -3.06 -17.90 5.12
CA ASP A 435 -3.13 -17.49 6.53
C ASP A 435 -3.38 -15.98 6.73
N GLY A 436 -3.43 -15.21 5.63
CA GLY A 436 -3.70 -13.77 5.60
C GLY A 436 -2.46 -12.87 5.55
N LYS A 437 -1.24 -13.41 5.67
CA LYS A 437 0.01 -12.62 5.60
C LYS A 437 0.30 -12.09 4.21
N VAL A 438 1.05 -10.99 4.14
CA VAL A 438 1.49 -10.40 2.86
C VAL A 438 2.96 -10.72 2.60
N GLN A 439 3.21 -11.44 1.50
CA GLN A 439 4.55 -11.67 0.98
C GLN A 439 4.80 -10.81 -0.28
N VAL A 440 6.07 -10.56 -0.58
CA VAL A 440 6.49 -9.75 -1.74
C VAL A 440 7.14 -10.62 -2.79
N LYS A 441 6.75 -10.40 -4.06
CA LYS A 441 7.55 -10.72 -5.25
C LYS A 441 7.79 -9.46 -6.07
N TYR A 442 8.66 -9.56 -7.07
CA TYR A 442 8.81 -8.56 -8.12
C TYR A 442 8.50 -9.17 -9.48
N GLY A 443 7.94 -8.36 -10.37
CA GLY A 443 7.67 -8.75 -11.75
C GLY A 443 8.45 -7.93 -12.77
N ILE A 444 8.60 -8.48 -13.97
CA ILE A 444 9.14 -7.80 -15.15
C ILE A 444 8.16 -7.96 -16.33
N ASN A 445 7.91 -6.87 -17.05
CA ASN A 445 7.14 -6.90 -18.30
C ASN A 445 8.02 -7.45 -19.44
N VAL A 446 7.57 -8.55 -20.05
CA VAL A 446 8.29 -9.25 -21.12
C VAL A 446 7.35 -9.55 -22.28
N ALA A 447 7.81 -9.27 -23.50
CA ALA A 447 7.13 -9.66 -24.74
C ALA A 447 7.99 -10.66 -25.54
N ILE A 448 7.33 -11.62 -26.18
CA ILE A 448 7.96 -12.67 -27.00
C ILE A 448 7.53 -12.45 -28.45
N GLY A 449 8.48 -12.24 -29.37
CA GLY A 449 8.16 -11.85 -30.75
C GLY A 449 7.65 -10.41 -30.86
N ASP A 450 6.68 -10.16 -31.73
CA ASP A 450 6.00 -8.86 -31.92
C ASP A 450 4.63 -8.79 -31.22
N ASN A 451 4.49 -9.55 -30.12
CA ASN A 451 3.30 -9.61 -29.29
C ASN A 451 3.29 -8.53 -28.17
N PRO A 452 2.17 -8.30 -27.48
CA PRO A 452 2.13 -7.51 -26.26
C PRO A 452 2.97 -8.15 -25.13
N ALA A 453 3.36 -7.36 -24.13
CA ALA A 453 4.02 -7.87 -22.94
C ALA A 453 3.04 -8.51 -21.95
N GLN A 454 3.54 -9.45 -21.15
CA GLN A 454 2.91 -9.95 -19.93
C GLN A 454 3.87 -9.82 -18.74
N LEU A 455 3.35 -9.87 -17.52
CA LEU A 455 4.14 -9.82 -16.30
C LEU A 455 4.59 -11.22 -15.89
N TYR A 456 5.90 -11.39 -15.67
CA TYR A 456 6.54 -12.63 -15.20
C TYR A 456 7.30 -12.36 -13.90
N GLU A 457 7.44 -13.37 -13.03
CA GLU A 457 8.19 -13.25 -11.78
C GLU A 457 9.67 -12.97 -12.09
N PHE A 458 10.28 -11.95 -11.47
CA PHE A 458 11.69 -11.63 -11.65
C PHE A 458 12.53 -12.33 -10.58
N ASP A 459 13.10 -13.50 -10.91
CA ASP A 459 13.79 -14.38 -9.97
C ASP A 459 15.31 -14.47 -10.27
N THR A 460 16.16 -13.84 -9.45
CA THR A 460 17.63 -13.98 -9.55
C THR A 460 18.20 -15.29 -9.01
N GLY A 461 17.41 -16.13 -8.34
CA GLY A 461 17.69 -17.55 -8.13
C GLY A 461 17.18 -18.46 -9.26
N GLY A 462 16.17 -18.01 -9.98
CA GLY A 462 15.54 -18.68 -11.13
C GLY A 462 16.48 -18.84 -12.32
N THR A 463 16.29 -19.90 -13.10
CA THR A 463 17.18 -20.30 -14.20
C THR A 463 16.43 -20.35 -15.52
N ALA A 464 16.93 -19.65 -16.55
CA ALA A 464 16.26 -19.48 -17.85
C ALA A 464 14.89 -18.78 -17.77
N PHE A 465 14.10 -18.79 -18.85
CA PHE A 465 12.80 -18.10 -18.92
C PHE A 465 11.69 -19.09 -19.27
N PHE A 466 10.68 -19.19 -18.40
CA PHE A 466 9.52 -20.05 -18.55
C PHE A 466 8.25 -19.19 -18.57
N ALA A 467 7.53 -19.22 -19.69
CA ALA A 467 6.39 -18.34 -19.94
C ALA A 467 5.13 -19.13 -20.33
N GLY A 468 4.01 -18.79 -19.71
CA GLY A 468 2.69 -19.35 -19.98
C GLY A 468 2.29 -19.21 -21.43
N TYR A 469 1.97 -20.32 -22.08
CA TYR A 469 1.54 -20.32 -23.48
C TYR A 469 0.10 -19.80 -23.62
N ASN A 470 -0.04 -18.49 -23.80
CA ASN A 470 -1.32 -17.83 -24.06
C ASN A 470 -1.41 -17.39 -25.54
N PRO A 471 -2.22 -18.05 -26.41
CA PRO A 471 -2.17 -17.85 -27.86
C PRO A 471 -2.20 -16.41 -28.42
N PRO A 472 -2.92 -15.42 -27.84
CA PRO A 472 -2.88 -14.03 -28.29
C PRO A 472 -1.55 -13.30 -28.03
N PHE A 473 -0.73 -13.82 -27.11
CA PHE A 473 0.59 -13.27 -26.72
C PHE A 473 1.77 -14.05 -27.34
N TRP A 474 1.48 -15.13 -28.08
CA TRP A 474 2.46 -16.02 -28.71
C TRP A 474 2.28 -16.10 -30.23
N LYS A 475 1.62 -15.10 -30.85
CA LYS A 475 1.37 -15.09 -32.29
C LYS A 475 2.69 -15.10 -33.07
N ASP A 476 2.74 -15.98 -34.07
CA ASP A 476 3.89 -16.22 -34.96
C ASP A 476 5.19 -16.68 -34.24
N VAL A 477 5.12 -17.10 -32.97
CA VAL A 477 6.23 -17.73 -32.23
C VAL A 477 6.16 -19.26 -32.40
N PRO A 478 7.15 -19.92 -33.01
CA PRO A 478 7.14 -21.37 -33.20
C PRO A 478 7.44 -22.14 -31.91
N LEU A 479 6.58 -23.11 -31.58
CA LEU A 479 6.87 -24.15 -30.59
C LEU A 479 7.66 -25.29 -31.25
N THR A 480 8.66 -25.84 -30.54
CA THR A 480 9.41 -27.02 -30.97
C THR A 480 8.74 -28.32 -30.50
N SER A 481 9.35 -29.47 -30.81
CA SER A 481 9.00 -30.77 -30.23
C SER A 481 9.87 -31.19 -29.04
N VAL A 482 10.77 -30.31 -28.57
CA VAL A 482 11.60 -30.54 -27.38
C VAL A 482 10.83 -30.07 -26.16
N GLY A 483 10.69 -30.90 -25.14
CA GLY A 483 9.94 -30.56 -23.92
C GLY A 483 10.41 -31.34 -22.71
N ASP A 484 10.23 -30.72 -21.54
CA ASP A 484 10.75 -31.16 -20.25
C ASP A 484 9.87 -30.58 -19.11
N SER A 485 10.31 -30.73 -17.86
CA SER A 485 9.63 -30.20 -16.68
C SER A 485 10.60 -29.54 -15.70
N VAL A 486 10.12 -28.53 -14.97
CA VAL A 486 10.87 -27.81 -13.94
C VAL A 486 10.02 -27.68 -12.66
N SER A 487 10.68 -27.80 -11.50
CA SER A 487 10.07 -27.74 -10.16
C SER A 487 10.81 -26.75 -9.26
N PHE A 488 10.10 -25.82 -8.65
CA PHE A 488 10.67 -24.74 -7.83
C PHE A 488 10.48 -25.00 -6.33
N SER A 489 11.34 -24.41 -5.48
CA SER A 489 11.18 -24.55 -4.01
C SER A 489 9.91 -23.87 -3.45
N SER A 490 9.22 -23.04 -4.24
CA SER A 490 7.86 -22.55 -3.94
C SER A 490 6.80 -23.66 -3.96
N GLY A 491 7.06 -24.76 -4.67
CA GLY A 491 6.07 -25.80 -5.00
C GLY A 491 5.49 -25.65 -6.42
N ASN A 492 5.82 -24.57 -7.14
CA ASN A 492 5.42 -24.40 -8.53
C ASN A 492 6.09 -25.47 -9.41
N THR A 493 5.34 -25.99 -10.37
CA THR A 493 5.76 -27.00 -11.34
C THR A 493 5.27 -26.60 -12.73
N PHE A 494 6.14 -26.66 -13.73
CA PHE A 494 5.83 -26.31 -15.12
C PHE A 494 6.25 -27.46 -16.05
N ASN A 495 5.33 -27.89 -16.92
CA ASN A 495 5.62 -28.75 -18.06
C ASN A 495 5.62 -27.88 -19.31
N PHE A 496 6.72 -27.87 -20.06
CA PHE A 496 6.94 -26.91 -21.13
C PHE A 496 7.54 -27.55 -22.39
N VAL A 497 7.42 -26.85 -23.51
CA VAL A 497 8.22 -27.10 -24.72
C VAL A 497 9.13 -25.91 -25.00
N ALA A 498 10.30 -26.15 -25.59
CA ALA A 498 11.15 -25.07 -26.06
C ALA A 498 10.47 -24.34 -27.24
N ALA A 499 10.65 -23.02 -27.31
CA ALA A 499 10.14 -22.17 -28.37
C ALA A 499 11.17 -21.08 -28.71
N ASP A 500 11.32 -20.76 -30.00
CA ASP A 500 12.31 -19.81 -30.49
C ASP A 500 11.68 -18.45 -30.77
N GLY A 501 12.02 -17.42 -29.98
CA GLY A 501 11.45 -16.08 -30.16
C GLY A 501 12.40 -14.97 -29.70
N PRO A 502 12.43 -13.81 -30.37
CA PRO A 502 13.17 -12.66 -29.85
C PRO A 502 12.42 -12.11 -28.63
N VAL A 503 13.12 -12.01 -27.51
CA VAL A 503 12.58 -11.47 -26.26
C VAL A 503 12.80 -9.96 -26.19
N LYS A 504 11.79 -9.23 -25.69
CA LYS A 504 11.80 -7.79 -25.39
C LYS A 504 11.48 -7.58 -23.91
N LEU A 505 12.20 -6.67 -23.24
CA LEU A 505 12.09 -6.42 -21.80
C LEU A 505 11.78 -4.94 -21.54
N GLY A 506 10.76 -4.67 -20.72
CA GLY A 506 10.29 -3.32 -20.44
C GLY A 506 9.50 -2.68 -21.59
N ASP A 507 8.93 -1.51 -21.30
CA ASP A 507 8.02 -0.80 -22.19
C ASP A 507 8.56 0.57 -22.65
N GLY A 508 8.00 1.09 -23.74
CA GLY A 508 8.30 2.44 -24.25
C GLY A 508 9.78 2.67 -24.57
N ASP A 509 10.28 3.86 -24.23
CA ASP A 509 11.68 4.26 -24.48
C ASP A 509 12.71 3.49 -23.63
N GLN A 510 12.27 2.65 -22.68
CA GLN A 510 13.14 1.79 -21.86
C GLN A 510 13.28 0.36 -22.43
N THR A 511 12.47 -0.01 -23.44
CA THR A 511 12.48 -1.35 -24.04
C THR A 511 13.86 -1.74 -24.58
N VAL A 512 14.38 -2.89 -24.14
CA VAL A 512 15.53 -3.57 -24.78
C VAL A 512 15.08 -4.87 -25.45
N SER A 513 15.88 -5.41 -26.36
CA SER A 513 15.60 -6.71 -26.99
C SER A 513 16.87 -7.49 -27.28
N THR A 514 16.75 -8.81 -27.24
CA THR A 514 17.74 -9.78 -27.76
C THR A 514 18.03 -9.59 -29.25
N GLY A 515 17.05 -9.10 -30.03
CA GLY A 515 17.17 -8.78 -31.47
C GLY A 515 17.31 -9.99 -32.41
N GLN A 516 17.75 -11.14 -31.89
CA GLN A 516 17.68 -12.47 -32.51
C GLN A 516 16.76 -13.37 -31.67
N PRO A 517 16.19 -14.45 -32.24
CA PRO A 517 15.50 -15.46 -31.46
C PRO A 517 16.40 -16.09 -30.40
N ILE A 518 15.85 -16.30 -29.21
CA ILE A 518 16.43 -17.14 -28.15
C ILE A 518 15.40 -18.16 -27.68
N GLN A 519 15.84 -19.15 -26.91
CA GLN A 519 14.95 -20.19 -26.41
C GLN A 519 14.21 -19.78 -25.14
N VAL A 520 12.90 -20.00 -25.15
CA VAL A 520 11.98 -19.78 -24.03
C VAL A 520 11.19 -21.06 -23.79
N GLY A 521 10.93 -21.42 -22.53
CA GLY A 521 10.08 -22.55 -22.18
C GLY A 521 8.61 -22.14 -22.23
N ALA A 522 7.88 -22.52 -23.28
CA ALA A 522 6.45 -22.32 -23.40
C ALA A 522 5.71 -23.32 -22.49
N ILE A 523 5.21 -22.84 -21.35
CA ILE A 523 4.50 -23.66 -20.35
C ILE A 523 3.14 -24.06 -20.93
N LEU A 524 2.93 -25.37 -21.11
CA LEU A 524 1.69 -25.94 -21.64
C LEU A 524 0.76 -26.47 -20.55
N SER A 525 1.30 -26.77 -19.36
CA SER A 525 0.54 -27.09 -18.15
C SER A 525 1.42 -26.89 -16.92
N GLY A 526 0.82 -26.69 -15.76
CA GLY A 526 1.55 -26.56 -14.51
C GLY A 526 0.61 -26.47 -13.31
N GLY A 527 1.19 -26.24 -12.13
CA GLY A 527 0.44 -26.11 -10.88
C GLY A 527 1.36 -25.91 -9.69
N ASN A 528 0.80 -25.78 -8.48
CA ASN A 528 1.57 -25.77 -7.23
C ASN A 528 1.23 -26.99 -6.36
N VAL A 529 2.20 -27.89 -6.18
CA VAL A 529 2.01 -29.18 -5.47
C VAL A 529 1.87 -29.05 -3.95
N LYS A 530 2.13 -27.87 -3.37
CA LYS A 530 1.87 -27.59 -1.95
C LYS A 530 0.48 -26.98 -1.73
N LYS A 531 -0.08 -26.33 -2.75
CA LYS A 531 -1.41 -25.68 -2.72
C LYS A 531 -2.51 -26.57 -3.33
N ASP A 532 -2.13 -27.71 -3.93
CA ASP A 532 -2.98 -28.61 -4.73
C ASP A 532 -3.74 -27.89 -5.86
N THR A 533 -3.07 -26.93 -6.50
CA THR A 533 -3.64 -26.11 -7.58
C THR A 533 -3.07 -26.49 -8.95
N THR A 534 -3.92 -26.40 -9.98
CA THR A 534 -3.53 -26.40 -11.39
C THR A 534 -3.52 -24.96 -11.92
N PHE A 535 -2.59 -24.62 -12.80
CA PHE A 535 -2.49 -23.31 -13.43
C PHE A 535 -3.15 -23.29 -14.81
N ASP A 536 -4.05 -22.35 -15.04
CA ASP A 536 -4.55 -21.97 -16.37
C ASP A 536 -3.82 -20.71 -16.84
N PHE A 537 -3.07 -20.81 -17.95
CA PHE A 537 -2.36 -19.69 -18.56
C PHE A 537 -3.13 -19.06 -19.73
N THR A 538 -4.33 -19.54 -20.05
CA THR A 538 -5.11 -19.10 -21.23
C THR A 538 -6.00 -17.88 -20.95
N ASP A 539 -6.42 -17.67 -19.69
CA ASP A 539 -7.06 -16.43 -19.25
C ASP A 539 -6.00 -15.30 -19.20
N PRO A 540 -6.13 -14.21 -19.99
CA PRO A 540 -5.16 -13.12 -20.01
C PRO A 540 -5.33 -12.10 -18.87
N ASP A 541 -6.47 -12.12 -18.16
CA ASP A 541 -6.79 -11.21 -17.07
C ASP A 541 -6.49 -11.86 -15.69
N ALA A 542 -6.47 -13.19 -15.61
CA ALA A 542 -6.19 -13.98 -14.40
C ALA A 542 -4.84 -14.74 -14.43
N PRO A 543 -3.68 -14.07 -14.26
CA PRO A 543 -2.38 -14.73 -14.14
C PRO A 543 -2.34 -15.76 -12.99
N PRO A 544 -2.00 -17.03 -13.26
CA PRO A 544 -2.21 -18.12 -12.30
C PRO A 544 -1.08 -18.26 -11.26
N VAL A 545 0.13 -17.76 -11.54
CA VAL A 545 1.27 -17.89 -10.62
C VAL A 545 1.16 -16.80 -9.55
N ASP A 546 0.82 -17.24 -8.34
CA ASP A 546 0.59 -16.42 -7.14
C ASP A 546 -0.31 -15.19 -7.39
N GLY A 547 -1.28 -15.33 -8.30
CA GLY A 547 -2.27 -14.32 -8.66
C GLY A 547 -1.70 -13.08 -9.38
N ASN A 548 -0.46 -13.16 -9.86
CA ASN A 548 0.34 -12.04 -10.39
C ASN A 548 1.00 -12.32 -11.74
N PHE A 549 1.60 -13.50 -11.91
CA PHE A 549 2.52 -13.77 -13.01
C PHE A 549 2.03 -14.83 -13.98
N PHE A 550 2.47 -14.70 -15.23
CA PHE A 550 2.27 -15.69 -16.30
C PHE A 550 3.43 -16.70 -16.40
N GLY A 551 4.34 -16.74 -15.42
CA GLY A 551 5.50 -17.62 -15.42
C GLY A 551 6.69 -17.02 -14.67
N ASP A 552 7.86 -17.59 -14.90
CA ASP A 552 9.12 -17.29 -14.20
C ASP A 552 10.19 -16.74 -15.17
N PHE A 553 10.72 -15.57 -14.86
CA PHE A 553 11.86 -14.95 -15.53
C PHE A 553 13.11 -15.11 -14.67
N GLY A 554 13.78 -16.25 -14.85
CA GLY A 554 15.06 -16.53 -14.24
C GLY A 554 16.16 -15.58 -14.73
N ALA A 555 16.65 -14.77 -13.80
CA ALA A 555 17.72 -13.79 -13.98
C ALA A 555 19.09 -14.31 -13.50
N SER A 556 19.19 -15.51 -12.92
CA SER A 556 20.46 -16.05 -12.43
C SER A 556 21.51 -16.30 -13.53
N PHE A 557 22.74 -16.55 -13.10
CA PHE A 557 23.80 -17.06 -13.99
C PHE A 557 23.58 -18.50 -14.50
N GLY A 558 22.59 -19.22 -13.97
CA GLY A 558 22.32 -20.61 -14.32
C GLY A 558 21.92 -20.82 -15.78
N ILE A 559 22.03 -22.07 -16.23
CA ILE A 559 21.47 -22.55 -17.50
C ILE A 559 20.60 -23.78 -17.23
N PHE A 560 19.49 -23.90 -17.97
CA PHE A 560 18.72 -25.14 -18.00
C PHE A 560 19.27 -26.03 -19.13
N SER A 561 19.31 -27.33 -18.88
CA SER A 561 19.75 -28.35 -19.84
C SER A 561 18.73 -29.49 -19.83
N PHE A 562 18.20 -29.81 -21.01
CA PHE A 562 17.22 -30.88 -21.20
C PHE A 562 17.77 -32.26 -20.81
N GLN A 563 16.89 -33.18 -20.40
CA GLN A 563 17.29 -34.53 -19.99
C GLN A 563 17.98 -35.36 -21.11
N GLU A 564 17.74 -35.08 -22.39
CA GLU A 564 18.36 -35.83 -23.50
C GLU A 564 19.69 -35.20 -23.98
N PRO A 565 20.82 -35.94 -23.98
CA PRO A 565 22.12 -35.41 -24.36
C PRO A 565 22.20 -34.89 -25.80
N GLY A 566 22.71 -33.67 -25.96
CA GLY A 566 22.92 -33.02 -27.27
C GLY A 566 21.78 -32.11 -27.71
N GLN A 567 20.77 -31.90 -26.88
CA GLN A 567 19.79 -30.82 -27.03
C GLN A 567 20.35 -29.46 -26.56
N GLU A 568 19.55 -28.42 -26.75
CA GLU A 568 19.98 -27.02 -26.72
C GLU A 568 20.06 -26.45 -25.28
N ILE A 569 20.59 -25.23 -25.12
CA ILE A 569 20.84 -24.61 -23.82
C ILE A 569 19.95 -23.39 -23.65
N MET A 570 19.05 -23.45 -22.67
CA MET A 570 18.25 -22.31 -22.24
C MET A 570 19.00 -21.53 -21.15
N ALA A 571 19.06 -20.20 -21.28
CA ALA A 571 19.74 -19.29 -20.36
C ALA A 571 18.87 -18.06 -20.08
N SER A 572 19.23 -17.24 -19.09
CA SER A 572 18.52 -15.97 -18.85
C SER A 572 18.54 -15.07 -20.09
N PRO A 573 17.44 -14.41 -20.48
CA PRO A 573 17.43 -13.45 -21.59
C PRO A 573 18.37 -12.26 -21.38
N LEU A 574 18.65 -11.86 -20.13
CA LEU A 574 19.56 -10.76 -19.78
C LEU A 574 20.97 -11.01 -20.33
N LEU A 575 21.47 -12.23 -20.14
CA LEU A 575 22.81 -12.67 -20.57
C LEU A 575 22.87 -12.99 -22.07
N GLN A 576 21.80 -12.69 -22.81
CA GLN A 576 21.64 -12.89 -24.25
C GLN A 576 21.23 -11.61 -25.01
N LEU A 577 21.22 -10.45 -24.34
CA LEU A 577 21.08 -9.14 -25.00
C LEU A 577 22.31 -8.81 -25.87
N PRO A 578 22.17 -7.98 -26.92
CA PRO A 578 23.27 -7.65 -27.83
C PRO A 578 24.26 -6.64 -27.23
N GLY A 579 25.52 -6.71 -27.66
CA GLY A 579 26.54 -5.71 -27.32
C GLY A 579 26.86 -5.66 -25.83
N ASN A 580 27.00 -4.46 -25.27
CA ASN A 580 27.31 -4.29 -23.85
C ASN A 580 26.16 -4.73 -22.93
N LEU A 581 24.92 -4.77 -23.41
CA LEU A 581 23.73 -5.03 -22.59
C LEU A 581 23.74 -6.39 -21.87
N SER A 582 24.53 -7.36 -22.35
CA SER A 582 24.70 -8.69 -21.73
C SER A 582 25.99 -8.87 -20.92
N THR A 583 26.78 -7.82 -20.64
CA THR A 583 27.92 -7.90 -19.68
C THR A 583 27.49 -8.34 -18.29
N GLY A 584 26.22 -8.10 -17.96
CA GLY A 584 25.67 -8.18 -16.62
C GLY A 584 24.58 -7.13 -16.39
N PHE A 585 24.02 -7.12 -15.18
CA PHE A 585 22.90 -6.25 -14.82
C PHE A 585 22.92 -5.88 -13.33
N LEU A 586 22.37 -4.70 -13.01
CA LEU A 586 22.15 -4.17 -11.67
C LEU A 586 20.67 -4.28 -11.31
N VAL A 587 20.36 -4.88 -10.16
CA VAL A 587 19.01 -4.95 -9.58
C VAL A 587 18.94 -4.05 -8.34
N GLN A 588 17.94 -3.18 -8.30
CA GLN A 588 17.64 -2.30 -7.16
C GLN A 588 16.19 -2.49 -6.74
N LEU A 589 15.96 -3.08 -5.56
CA LEU A 589 14.64 -3.35 -5.00
C LEU A 589 14.42 -2.69 -3.63
N GLY A 590 15.50 -2.27 -2.96
CA GLY A 590 15.51 -1.91 -1.54
C GLY A 590 15.38 -0.41 -1.27
N PRO A 591 14.68 0.01 -0.20
CA PRO A 591 13.89 -0.84 0.70
C PRO A 591 12.67 -1.49 0.02
N ILE A 592 12.36 -2.73 0.42
CA ILE A 592 11.45 -3.63 -0.30
C ILE A 592 9.99 -3.19 -0.13
N GLY A 593 9.45 -2.62 -1.21
CA GLY A 593 8.11 -2.01 -1.26
C GLY A 593 8.09 -0.63 -1.93
N THR A 594 9.26 -0.02 -2.15
CA THR A 594 9.36 1.30 -2.80
C THR A 594 8.85 1.29 -4.26
N THR A 595 8.40 2.46 -4.74
CA THR A 595 7.69 2.61 -6.03
C THR A 595 8.53 2.42 -7.29
N ASN A 596 9.86 2.50 -7.19
CA ASN A 596 10.77 2.44 -8.34
C ASN A 596 11.78 1.26 -8.25
N PRO A 597 11.31 0.00 -8.10
CA PRO A 597 12.22 -1.14 -8.23
C PRO A 597 12.64 -1.24 -9.69
N GLN A 598 13.93 -1.48 -9.95
CA GLN A 598 14.47 -1.33 -11.31
C GLN A 598 15.64 -2.26 -11.60
N LEU A 599 15.77 -2.55 -12.89
CA LEU A 599 16.79 -3.42 -13.49
C LEU A 599 17.59 -2.60 -14.50
N THR A 600 18.90 -2.43 -14.30
CA THR A 600 19.79 -1.79 -15.29
C THR A 600 20.64 -2.84 -15.98
N VAL A 601 20.44 -3.04 -17.28
CA VAL A 601 21.25 -3.92 -18.14
C VAL A 601 22.37 -3.13 -18.80
N GLY A 602 23.53 -3.76 -18.99
CA GLY A 602 24.72 -3.13 -19.58
C GLY A 602 25.53 -2.33 -18.56
N ILE A 603 26.57 -2.97 -18.03
CA ILE A 603 27.42 -2.42 -16.96
C ILE A 603 28.52 -1.56 -17.60
N THR A 604 28.81 -0.42 -16.97
CA THR A 604 29.91 0.49 -17.33
C THR A 604 30.92 0.57 -16.20
N ASP A 605 32.15 1.02 -16.48
CA ASP A 605 33.17 1.19 -15.44
C ASP A 605 32.79 2.30 -14.46
N ASP A 606 32.23 3.42 -14.93
CA ASP A 606 31.59 4.47 -14.12
C ASP A 606 30.57 3.91 -13.12
N LEU A 607 29.85 2.84 -13.46
CA LEU A 607 28.91 2.17 -12.56
C LEU A 607 29.64 1.27 -11.56
N ARG A 608 30.65 0.50 -11.99
CA ARG A 608 31.49 -0.34 -11.10
C ARG A 608 32.23 0.45 -10.03
N GLU A 609 32.67 1.67 -10.35
CA GLU A 609 33.41 2.52 -9.40
C GLU A 609 32.56 2.86 -8.16
N GLN A 610 31.25 3.06 -8.34
CA GLN A 610 30.28 3.43 -7.31
C GLN A 610 29.94 2.30 -6.30
N PHE A 611 30.42 1.07 -6.52
CA PHE A 611 30.11 -0.10 -5.67
C PHE A 611 31.27 -0.42 -4.70
N PRO A 612 31.10 -0.29 -3.37
CA PRO A 612 32.17 -0.46 -2.39
C PRO A 612 32.68 -1.89 -2.24
N TYR A 613 31.90 -2.91 -2.61
CA TYR A 613 32.25 -4.32 -2.45
C TYR A 613 32.17 -5.10 -3.77
N ALA A 614 33.04 -6.11 -3.93
CA ALA A 614 33.14 -6.93 -5.14
C ALA A 614 33.39 -8.40 -4.74
N VAL A 615 32.35 -9.24 -4.76
CA VAL A 615 32.40 -10.66 -4.40
C VAL A 615 32.71 -11.49 -5.65
N PRO A 616 33.76 -12.34 -5.66
CA PRO A 616 34.09 -13.17 -6.83
C PRO A 616 33.09 -14.33 -6.98
N VAL A 617 32.77 -14.68 -8.23
CA VAL A 617 31.84 -15.77 -8.57
C VAL A 617 32.59 -16.91 -9.28
N ASN A 618 32.32 -18.14 -8.88
CA ASN A 618 32.84 -19.34 -9.55
C ASN A 618 32.35 -19.47 -11.00
N ALA A 619 33.21 -19.96 -11.89
CA ALA A 619 32.82 -20.37 -13.24
C ALA A 619 32.23 -21.79 -13.22
N ALA A 620 31.16 -22.02 -13.97
CA ALA A 620 30.47 -23.31 -13.99
C ALA A 620 31.37 -24.44 -14.54
N PRO A 621 31.21 -25.70 -14.06
CA PRO A 621 32.03 -26.81 -14.51
C PRO A 621 31.94 -27.07 -16.02
N GLY A 622 33.05 -26.87 -16.72
CA GLY A 622 33.18 -27.16 -18.16
C GLY A 622 33.79 -25.99 -18.95
N THR A 623 33.32 -25.83 -20.19
CA THR A 623 33.74 -24.76 -21.12
C THR A 623 32.53 -24.08 -21.79
N GLN A 624 31.36 -24.16 -21.15
CA GLN A 624 30.10 -23.63 -21.68
C GLN A 624 30.07 -22.11 -21.64
N THR A 625 29.39 -21.52 -22.62
CA THR A 625 29.19 -20.07 -22.78
C THR A 625 27.73 -19.76 -23.06
N TYR A 626 27.23 -18.60 -22.62
CA TYR A 626 25.87 -18.17 -22.95
C TYR A 626 25.69 -18.00 -24.47
N PRO A 627 24.57 -18.44 -25.08
CA PRO A 627 24.50 -18.64 -26.54
C PRO A 627 24.79 -17.39 -27.41
N VAL A 628 24.36 -16.21 -26.98
CA VAL A 628 24.48 -14.96 -27.76
C VAL A 628 25.69 -14.12 -27.34
N SER A 629 25.98 -14.01 -26.04
CA SER A 629 27.02 -13.11 -25.52
C SER A 629 28.42 -13.74 -25.46
N GLY A 630 28.52 -15.08 -25.44
CA GLY A 630 29.80 -15.78 -25.43
C GLY A 630 30.59 -15.72 -24.11
N TYR A 631 30.09 -15.06 -23.07
CA TYR A 631 30.70 -15.12 -21.73
C TYR A 631 30.61 -16.53 -21.15
N SER A 632 31.59 -16.92 -20.33
CA SER A 632 31.56 -18.21 -19.62
C SER A 632 30.35 -18.30 -18.71
N VAL A 633 29.68 -19.45 -18.68
CA VAL A 633 28.62 -19.71 -17.68
C VAL A 633 29.22 -19.71 -16.27
N LEU A 634 28.52 -19.08 -15.31
CA LEU A 634 28.91 -19.04 -13.90
C LEU A 634 27.99 -19.90 -13.04
N GLU A 635 28.44 -20.28 -11.85
CA GLU A 635 27.65 -21.13 -10.94
C GLU A 635 26.49 -20.35 -10.29
N LEU A 636 25.29 -20.94 -10.26
CA LEU A 636 24.11 -20.40 -9.57
C LEU A 636 24.38 -20.13 -8.08
N PHE A 637 25.04 -21.08 -7.41
CA PHE A 637 25.49 -20.98 -6.03
C PHE A 637 26.97 -20.55 -5.94
N GLY A 638 27.45 -19.77 -6.91
CA GLY A 638 28.88 -19.52 -7.15
C GLY A 638 29.60 -18.61 -6.16
N ILE A 639 28.99 -18.26 -5.03
CA ILE A 639 29.62 -17.47 -3.96
C ILE A 639 29.52 -18.23 -2.62
N THR A 640 30.58 -18.16 -1.81
CA THR A 640 30.69 -18.97 -0.58
C THR A 640 31.07 -18.15 0.67
N PRO A 641 30.14 -17.36 1.24
CA PRO A 641 30.36 -16.68 2.52
C PRO A 641 30.30 -17.64 3.73
N THR A 642 30.82 -17.20 4.88
CA THR A 642 30.65 -17.90 6.16
C THR A 642 29.54 -17.26 6.99
N TYR A 643 28.70 -18.08 7.62
CA TYR A 643 27.50 -17.64 8.35
C TYR A 643 27.59 -17.90 9.85
N TYR A 644 27.07 -16.94 10.62
CA TYR A 644 27.00 -16.99 12.08
C TYR A 644 25.68 -16.40 12.59
N ALA A 645 25.25 -16.82 13.78
CA ALA A 645 24.23 -16.14 14.57
C ALA A 645 24.91 -15.46 15.77
N ASP A 646 24.75 -14.15 15.91
CA ASP A 646 25.35 -13.34 16.96
C ASP A 646 24.26 -12.85 17.92
N GLY A 647 24.25 -13.45 19.12
CA GLY A 647 23.15 -13.36 20.08
C GLY A 647 23.64 -13.31 21.53
N PRO A 648 22.77 -13.61 22.52
CA PRO A 648 23.07 -13.38 23.95
C PRO A 648 24.33 -14.06 24.51
N ASP A 649 24.77 -15.19 23.94
CA ASP A 649 26.01 -15.88 24.34
C ASP A 649 27.18 -15.61 23.37
N GLY A 650 27.03 -14.62 22.47
CA GLY A 650 27.97 -14.22 21.42
C GLY A 650 27.98 -15.13 20.17
N GLU A 651 28.53 -14.63 19.08
CA GLU A 651 28.67 -15.28 17.76
C GLU A 651 28.88 -16.81 17.78
N LYS A 652 27.98 -17.53 17.09
CA LYS A 652 27.98 -19.00 16.88
C LYS A 652 27.99 -19.29 15.37
N PRO A 653 28.83 -20.18 14.83
CA PRO A 653 28.78 -20.54 13.41
C PRO A 653 27.53 -21.36 13.09
N ILE A 654 26.95 -21.13 11.90
CA ILE A 654 25.77 -21.82 11.37
C ILE A 654 26.22 -22.99 10.46
N GLY A 655 25.40 -24.05 10.34
CA GLY A 655 25.72 -25.25 9.56
C GLY A 655 26.74 -26.18 10.23
N CYS A 656 27.03 -25.94 11.51
CA CYS A 656 28.22 -26.41 12.20
C CYS A 656 27.92 -27.44 13.30
N GLY A 657 28.55 -28.61 13.26
CA GLY A 657 28.19 -29.70 14.19
C GLY A 657 29.21 -30.83 14.34
N LYS A 658 28.73 -32.06 14.56
CA LYS A 658 29.55 -33.22 14.92
C LYS A 658 30.23 -33.89 13.72
N ASN A 659 29.61 -33.81 12.56
CA ASN A 659 30.09 -34.42 11.32
C ASN A 659 30.67 -33.35 10.38
N ASN A 660 30.36 -32.07 10.61
CA ASN A 660 30.72 -30.96 9.74
C ASN A 660 31.67 -29.94 10.44
N PRO A 661 32.92 -29.76 9.96
CA PRO A 661 33.94 -28.95 10.64
C PRO A 661 33.73 -27.43 10.47
N CYS A 662 34.24 -26.65 11.43
CA CYS A 662 33.93 -25.23 11.58
C CYS A 662 35.15 -24.30 11.44
N PRO A 663 34.95 -23.06 10.92
CA PRO A 663 33.74 -22.56 10.26
C PRO A 663 33.62 -23.13 8.83
N GLN A 664 32.40 -23.48 8.41
CA GLN A 664 32.12 -23.81 7.02
C GLN A 664 31.72 -22.55 6.24
N ALA A 665 32.11 -22.47 4.97
CA ALA A 665 31.45 -21.59 4.00
C ALA A 665 30.26 -22.36 3.37
N LEU A 666 29.12 -21.70 3.21
CA LEU A 666 27.94 -22.28 2.56
C LEU A 666 27.84 -21.83 1.11
N GLU A 667 27.34 -22.70 0.24
CA GLU A 667 26.94 -22.36 -1.13
C GLU A 667 25.79 -21.35 -1.08
N THR A 668 25.95 -20.13 -1.59
CA THR A 668 24.93 -19.06 -1.49
C THR A 668 24.39 -18.65 -2.85
N VAL A 669 23.07 -18.50 -2.94
CA VAL A 669 22.35 -17.82 -4.03
C VAL A 669 21.74 -16.52 -3.53
N ILE A 670 21.87 -15.45 -4.32
CA ILE A 670 21.19 -14.17 -4.07
C ILE A 670 19.92 -14.14 -4.93
N ASP A 671 18.77 -14.14 -4.29
CA ASP A 671 17.51 -14.61 -4.85
C ASP A 671 16.38 -13.59 -4.59
N SER A 672 15.65 -13.22 -5.64
CA SER A 672 14.51 -12.28 -5.59
C SER A 672 13.14 -12.94 -5.75
N GLY A 673 13.08 -14.22 -6.16
CA GLY A 673 11.87 -15.03 -6.14
C GLY A 673 11.61 -15.68 -4.76
N ALA A 674 12.66 -15.82 -3.95
CA ALA A 674 12.58 -16.23 -2.56
C ALA A 674 12.13 -15.05 -1.66
N PRO A 675 10.99 -15.17 -0.96
CA PRO A 675 10.43 -14.06 -0.20
C PRO A 675 11.31 -13.66 0.99
N SER A 676 12.04 -14.59 1.61
CA SER A 676 12.84 -14.35 2.82
C SER A 676 14.11 -15.20 2.85
N THR A 677 15.06 -14.87 3.74
CA THR A 677 16.29 -15.66 3.93
C THR A 677 15.96 -17.10 4.36
N GLY A 678 16.54 -18.09 3.67
CA GLY A 678 16.42 -19.51 3.99
C GLY A 678 17.79 -20.19 4.10
N LEU A 679 18.15 -20.60 5.32
CA LEU A 679 19.39 -21.29 5.65
C LEU A 679 19.16 -22.81 5.63
N ARG A 680 19.62 -23.48 4.58
CA ARG A 680 19.40 -24.91 4.35
C ARG A 680 20.58 -25.72 4.88
N VAL A 681 20.47 -26.18 6.13
CA VAL A 681 21.56 -26.80 6.91
C VAL A 681 21.11 -28.09 7.60
N THR A 682 22.01 -29.05 7.77
CA THR A 682 21.69 -30.39 8.31
C THR A 682 22.03 -30.58 9.78
N GLU A 683 22.91 -29.73 10.32
CA GLU A 683 23.17 -29.59 11.76
C GLU A 683 23.70 -28.19 12.06
N GLY A 684 23.61 -27.73 13.32
CA GLY A 684 24.15 -26.44 13.73
C GLY A 684 23.27 -25.25 13.41
N THR A 685 22.08 -25.22 14.03
CA THR A 685 21.08 -24.16 13.98
C THR A 685 21.07 -23.37 15.32
N PRO A 686 22.08 -22.52 15.58
CA PRO A 686 22.12 -21.71 16.81
C PRO A 686 20.93 -20.73 16.88
N TYR A 687 20.40 -20.57 18.09
CA TYR A 687 19.22 -19.73 18.38
C TYR A 687 17.99 -20.05 17.51
N GLU A 688 17.77 -21.33 17.22
CA GLU A 688 16.57 -21.80 16.51
C GLU A 688 15.33 -21.82 17.44
N VAL A 689 14.22 -21.28 16.92
CA VAL A 689 12.90 -21.27 17.56
C VAL A 689 11.80 -21.66 16.57
N ASN A 690 10.56 -21.81 17.04
CA ASN A 690 9.36 -22.08 16.23
C ASN A 690 9.47 -23.32 15.30
N VAL A 691 10.20 -24.36 15.73
CA VAL A 691 10.41 -25.58 14.96
C VAL A 691 9.09 -26.31 14.68
N ASP A 692 8.79 -26.53 13.41
CA ASP A 692 7.59 -27.21 12.94
C ASP A 692 7.67 -28.76 13.04
N SER A 693 6.60 -29.45 12.61
CA SER A 693 6.56 -30.92 12.59
C SER A 693 7.45 -31.58 11.53
N GLU A 694 8.03 -30.80 10.62
CA GLU A 694 8.98 -31.26 9.60
C GLU A 694 10.45 -31.01 10.01
N GLY A 695 10.66 -30.33 11.15
CA GLY A 695 11.98 -30.01 11.68
C GLY A 695 12.59 -28.70 11.15
N LYS A 696 11.76 -27.77 10.67
CA LYS A 696 12.17 -26.44 10.20
C LYS A 696 11.83 -25.39 11.27
N GLY A 697 12.82 -24.65 11.76
CA GLY A 697 12.60 -23.48 12.61
C GLY A 697 12.91 -22.16 11.92
N GLN A 698 13.06 -21.12 12.74
CA GLN A 698 13.60 -19.82 12.35
C GLN A 698 14.73 -19.40 13.30
N LEU A 699 15.60 -18.49 12.86
CA LEU A 699 16.51 -17.79 13.77
C LEU A 699 15.68 -16.89 14.70
N GLN A 700 16.00 -16.90 15.99
CA GLN A 700 15.27 -16.16 17.01
C GLN A 700 15.21 -14.65 16.70
N PRO A 701 14.02 -14.03 16.70
CA PRO A 701 13.87 -12.58 16.58
C PRO A 701 14.74 -11.82 17.60
N GLY A 702 15.47 -10.81 17.13
CA GLY A 702 16.45 -10.04 17.90
C GLY A 702 17.87 -10.62 17.95
N VAL A 703 18.16 -11.73 17.25
CA VAL A 703 19.52 -12.26 17.04
C VAL A 703 20.03 -11.84 15.66
N ASP A 704 21.28 -11.41 15.57
CA ASP A 704 21.89 -11.02 14.29
C ASP A 704 22.27 -12.26 13.46
N LEU A 705 21.75 -12.37 12.25
CA LEU A 705 22.39 -13.13 11.18
C LEU A 705 23.62 -12.35 10.71
N VAL A 706 24.79 -12.98 10.73
CA VAL A 706 26.06 -12.38 10.31
C VAL A 706 26.66 -13.22 9.18
N ALA A 707 26.75 -12.64 7.98
CA ALA A 707 27.34 -13.27 6.80
C ALA A 707 28.60 -12.54 6.35
N LYS A 708 29.73 -13.25 6.28
CA LYS A 708 31.05 -12.69 5.98
C LYS A 708 31.48 -13.12 4.57
N PHE A 709 31.54 -12.15 3.67
CA PHE A 709 31.89 -12.34 2.26
C PHE A 709 33.34 -11.94 2.01
N LEU A 710 34.06 -12.81 1.30
CA LEU A 710 35.36 -12.45 0.72
C LEU A 710 35.14 -11.55 -0.50
N THR A 711 36.02 -10.57 -0.69
CA THR A 711 35.97 -9.63 -1.81
C THR A 711 37.32 -9.53 -2.53
N VAL A 712 37.29 -8.99 -3.74
CA VAL A 712 38.43 -8.88 -4.66
C VAL A 712 38.58 -7.45 -5.20
N ALA A 713 39.39 -7.25 -6.25
CA ALA A 713 39.58 -5.96 -6.93
C ALA A 713 40.02 -4.79 -6.02
N GLY A 714 40.67 -5.08 -4.89
CA GLY A 714 41.12 -4.07 -3.92
C GLY A 714 40.01 -3.48 -3.04
N ARG A 715 38.78 -4.01 -3.12
CA ARG A 715 37.67 -3.64 -2.24
C ARG A 715 37.83 -4.27 -0.84
N PRO A 716 37.33 -3.65 0.25
CA PRO A 716 37.32 -4.25 1.58
C PRO A 716 36.37 -5.46 1.67
N PRO A 717 36.54 -6.37 2.65
CA PRO A 717 35.60 -7.47 2.88
C PRO A 717 34.24 -6.95 3.37
N LEU A 718 33.16 -7.63 2.97
CA LEU A 718 31.81 -7.30 3.43
C LEU A 718 31.41 -8.20 4.60
N THR A 719 30.88 -7.60 5.66
CA THR A 719 30.05 -8.30 6.66
C THR A 719 28.63 -7.77 6.54
N TRP A 720 27.70 -8.59 6.05
CA TRP A 720 26.27 -8.32 6.19
C TRP A 720 25.85 -8.70 7.60
N ARG A 721 25.15 -7.77 8.28
CA ARG A 721 24.42 -8.03 9.52
C ARG A 721 22.94 -7.76 9.27
N LEU A 722 22.10 -8.68 9.68
CA LEU A 722 20.66 -8.55 9.69
C LEU A 722 20.15 -9.03 11.05
N THR A 723 19.65 -8.12 11.88
CA THR A 723 18.91 -8.50 13.08
C THR A 723 17.63 -9.22 12.64
N ALA A 724 17.51 -10.51 12.96
CA ALA A 724 16.37 -11.31 12.54
C ALA A 724 15.07 -10.84 13.21
N GLY A 725 13.96 -11.01 12.51
CA GLY A 725 12.62 -10.74 13.01
C GLY A 725 11.60 -11.74 12.44
N ASP A 726 10.34 -11.34 12.46
CA ASP A 726 9.21 -12.15 11.99
C ASP A 726 8.61 -11.62 10.67
N ASN A 727 9.22 -10.60 10.04
CA ASN A 727 8.67 -9.88 8.89
C ASN A 727 9.18 -10.44 7.54
N PRO A 728 8.31 -11.05 6.70
CA PRO A 728 8.71 -11.58 5.40
C PRO A 728 9.27 -10.50 4.47
N SER A 729 10.29 -10.86 3.70
CA SER A 729 10.95 -9.92 2.76
C SER A 729 11.52 -8.66 3.42
N VAL A 730 11.83 -8.72 4.72
CA VAL A 730 12.53 -7.66 5.47
C VAL A 730 13.59 -8.30 6.38
N ASP A 731 13.17 -9.07 7.39
CA ASP A 731 14.05 -9.55 8.47
C ASP A 731 13.85 -11.02 8.88
N PHE A 732 12.84 -11.72 8.35
CA PHE A 732 12.63 -13.15 8.65
C PHE A 732 13.77 -14.03 8.13
N VAL A 733 14.32 -14.89 8.99
CA VAL A 733 15.40 -15.85 8.64
C VAL A 733 14.98 -17.27 9.04
N GLY A 734 14.64 -18.10 8.06
CA GLY A 734 14.25 -19.50 8.28
C GLY A 734 15.43 -20.48 8.28
N TYR A 735 15.32 -21.55 9.07
CA TYR A 735 16.17 -22.74 9.01
C TYR A 735 15.41 -23.90 8.33
N GLY A 736 16.09 -24.75 7.56
CA GLY A 736 15.42 -25.89 6.91
C GLY A 736 16.35 -26.92 6.25
N GLY A 737 15.75 -27.93 5.64
CA GLY A 737 16.45 -29.05 4.99
C GLY A 737 16.84 -28.82 3.51
N GLU A 738 17.09 -29.92 2.78
CA GLU A 738 17.53 -29.94 1.38
C GLU A 738 16.65 -29.13 0.41
N SER A 739 17.25 -28.66 -0.70
CA SER A 739 16.55 -27.93 -1.77
C SER A 739 16.20 -28.86 -2.95
N ALA A 740 15.20 -28.45 -3.75
CA ALA A 740 14.97 -29.03 -5.08
C ALA A 740 16.16 -28.78 -6.03
N ALA A 741 16.89 -27.67 -5.84
CA ALA A 741 18.01 -27.27 -6.69
C ALA A 741 19.36 -27.89 -6.29
N THR A 742 19.56 -28.21 -5.00
CA THR A 742 20.80 -28.83 -4.49
C THR A 742 20.56 -29.57 -3.17
N LYS A 743 21.29 -30.69 -2.99
CA LYS A 743 21.33 -31.48 -1.76
C LYS A 743 22.46 -31.07 -0.81
N GLN A 744 23.31 -30.13 -1.22
CA GLN A 744 24.35 -29.58 -0.36
C GLN A 744 23.76 -28.54 0.60
N GLN A 745 24.45 -28.29 1.72
CA GLN A 745 24.07 -27.22 2.64
C GLN A 745 24.31 -25.87 1.96
N ASN A 746 23.26 -25.06 1.87
CA ASN A 746 23.22 -23.83 1.09
C ASN A 746 22.49 -22.72 1.85
N ALA A 747 22.77 -21.47 1.48
CA ALA A 747 21.98 -20.33 1.91
C ALA A 747 21.29 -19.68 0.71
N ASN A 748 20.03 -19.33 0.90
CA ASN A 748 19.27 -18.49 0.00
C ASN A 748 19.02 -17.17 0.72
N THR A 749 19.44 -16.03 0.15
CA THR A 749 19.34 -14.75 0.86
C THR A 749 17.93 -14.17 0.90
N GLY A 750 17.08 -14.54 -0.07
CA GLY A 750 15.81 -13.89 -0.35
C GLY A 750 15.90 -12.36 -0.48
N LEU A 751 14.71 -11.73 -0.44
CA LEU A 751 14.56 -10.27 -0.51
C LEU A 751 15.15 -9.51 0.68
N ASN A 752 15.43 -10.15 1.83
CA ASN A 752 16.07 -9.50 2.99
C ASN A 752 17.41 -8.84 2.63
N PHE A 753 18.19 -9.48 1.74
CA PHE A 753 19.49 -8.95 1.31
C PHE A 753 19.32 -7.76 0.38
N TYR A 754 18.38 -7.85 -0.56
CA TYR A 754 17.98 -6.73 -1.41
C TYR A 754 17.40 -5.54 -0.62
N ASN A 755 16.80 -5.79 0.55
CA ASN A 755 16.33 -4.76 1.48
C ASN A 755 17.48 -3.95 2.11
N ASN A 756 18.73 -4.42 2.02
CA ASN A 756 19.90 -3.68 2.49
C ASN A 756 20.89 -3.33 1.37
N PHE A 757 20.86 -4.02 0.23
CA PHE A 757 21.86 -3.88 -0.85
C PHE A 757 21.25 -3.75 -2.24
N ASP A 758 21.82 -2.85 -3.02
CA ASP A 758 21.79 -2.89 -4.48
C ASP A 758 22.82 -3.93 -4.96
N VAL A 759 22.41 -4.79 -5.90
CA VAL A 759 23.17 -5.99 -6.30
C VAL A 759 23.40 -5.97 -7.81
N MET A 760 24.67 -6.03 -8.24
CA MET A 760 25.03 -6.01 -9.65
C MET A 760 25.81 -7.27 -10.06
N PHE A 761 25.17 -8.08 -10.89
CA PHE A 761 25.63 -9.36 -11.41
C PHE A 761 26.47 -9.13 -12.67
N ASP A 762 27.80 -9.17 -12.57
CA ASP A 762 28.74 -8.89 -13.65
C ASP A 762 29.34 -10.18 -14.22
N ALA A 763 28.69 -10.73 -15.24
CA ALA A 763 29.16 -11.92 -15.96
C ALA A 763 30.50 -11.70 -16.68
N SER A 764 30.77 -10.45 -17.11
CA SER A 764 32.02 -10.10 -17.81
C SER A 764 33.25 -10.12 -16.88
N GLN A 765 33.09 -9.68 -15.63
CA GLN A 765 34.17 -9.69 -14.61
C GLN A 765 34.14 -10.93 -13.71
N LYS A 766 33.05 -11.70 -13.71
CA LYS A 766 32.78 -12.81 -12.77
C LYS A 766 32.70 -12.33 -11.32
N ILE A 767 31.97 -11.23 -11.12
CA ILE A 767 31.84 -10.53 -9.84
C ILE A 767 30.36 -10.23 -9.58
N ILE A 768 29.92 -10.37 -8.32
CA ILE A 768 28.74 -9.68 -7.82
C ILE A 768 29.22 -8.44 -7.06
N TRP A 769 28.91 -7.27 -7.60
CA TRP A 769 29.18 -5.99 -6.94
C TRP A 769 28.04 -5.66 -5.99
N LEU A 770 28.37 -5.18 -4.78
CA LEU A 770 27.40 -4.90 -3.73
C LEU A 770 27.57 -3.49 -3.18
N ARG A 771 26.44 -2.80 -2.96
CA ARG A 771 26.38 -1.44 -2.43
C ARG A 771 25.21 -1.32 -1.45
N PRO A 772 25.40 -0.82 -0.23
CA PRO A 772 24.28 -0.57 0.68
C PRO A 772 23.26 0.40 0.07
N ASN A 773 21.97 0.18 0.32
CA ASN A 773 20.89 1.10 -0.06
C ASN A 773 20.15 1.63 1.18
N ASP A 774 19.13 2.47 0.99
CA ASP A 774 18.49 3.21 2.08
C ASP A 774 17.86 2.32 3.16
N GLY A 775 17.49 1.07 2.82
CA GLY A 775 16.93 0.09 3.76
C GLY A 775 17.97 -0.54 4.70
N ALA A 776 19.26 -0.28 4.54
CA ALA A 776 20.30 -0.61 5.52
C ALA A 776 20.42 0.44 6.67
N ALA A 777 19.81 1.62 6.52
CA ALA A 777 19.93 2.75 7.45
C ALA A 777 18.65 3.01 8.25
N SER A 778 18.68 3.97 9.19
CA SER A 778 17.47 4.36 9.95
C SER A 778 17.42 5.83 10.38
N VAL A 779 16.20 6.35 10.57
CA VAL A 779 15.92 7.69 11.09
C VAL A 779 14.99 7.65 12.31
N ILE A 780 15.20 8.52 13.30
CA ILE A 780 14.21 8.85 14.35
C ILE A 780 13.75 10.31 14.19
N ALA A 781 12.44 10.52 14.18
CA ALA A 781 11.81 11.84 14.24
C ALA A 781 10.66 11.89 15.26
N GLY A 782 10.42 13.06 15.86
CA GLY A 782 9.39 13.28 16.89
C GLY A 782 8.33 14.35 16.58
N ALA A 783 8.58 15.21 15.59
CA ALA A 783 7.63 16.10 14.92
C ALA A 783 8.35 16.81 13.77
N VAL A 784 7.70 17.00 12.61
CA VAL A 784 8.31 17.63 11.42
C VAL A 784 7.30 18.52 10.69
N THR A 785 7.61 19.82 10.59
CA THR A 785 6.79 20.81 9.89
C THR A 785 7.54 21.37 8.67
N THR A 786 6.97 21.16 7.49
CA THR A 786 7.46 21.66 6.20
C THR A 786 6.34 22.41 5.45
N THR A 787 6.69 23.04 4.33
CA THR A 787 5.75 23.66 3.37
C THR A 787 5.74 22.94 2.01
N GLY A 788 6.51 21.87 1.91
CA GLY A 788 6.61 20.91 0.82
C GLY A 788 7.05 19.55 1.38
N ASP A 789 7.64 18.72 0.53
CA ASP A 789 7.77 17.28 0.78
C ASP A 789 8.61 16.88 2.02
N GLN A 790 8.24 15.75 2.63
CA GLN A 790 8.98 15.04 3.67
C GLN A 790 9.27 13.61 3.18
N THR A 791 10.54 13.30 2.94
CA THR A 791 10.97 12.01 2.38
C THR A 791 11.99 11.34 3.30
N PHE A 792 11.57 10.28 3.97
CA PHE A 792 12.42 9.43 4.79
C PHE A 792 12.69 8.13 4.03
N LYS A 793 13.76 8.06 3.22
CA LYS A 793 13.99 6.87 2.37
C LYS A 793 14.32 5.60 3.16
N GLN A 794 14.71 5.77 4.41
CA GLN A 794 15.26 4.74 5.30
C GLN A 794 14.15 4.03 6.09
N ASN A 795 14.51 3.08 6.95
CA ASN A 795 13.61 2.63 8.02
C ASN A 795 13.40 3.76 9.04
N ALA A 796 12.19 3.91 9.59
CA ALA A 796 11.83 5.05 10.43
C ALA A 796 11.31 4.64 11.81
N GLU A 797 11.69 5.39 12.84
CA GLU A 797 10.98 5.43 14.11
C GLU A 797 10.30 6.80 14.25
N LEU A 798 8.97 6.81 14.25
CA LEU A 798 8.16 8.02 14.21
C LEU A 798 7.36 8.24 15.51
N GLY A 799 6.96 9.48 15.73
CA GLY A 799 5.98 9.87 16.73
C GLY A 799 5.57 11.33 16.51
N GLY A 800 4.44 11.76 17.08
CA GLY A 800 4.02 13.15 17.06
C GLY A 800 3.37 13.57 15.75
N VAL A 801 3.56 14.84 15.35
CA VAL A 801 2.83 15.46 14.22
C VAL A 801 3.79 15.77 13.06
N TYR A 802 3.38 15.39 11.86
CA TYR A 802 4.06 15.65 10.59
C TYR A 802 3.14 16.51 9.74
N THR A 803 3.57 17.70 9.33
CA THR A 803 2.75 18.62 8.53
C THR A 803 3.52 19.11 7.32
N THR A 804 2.97 18.95 6.10
CA THR A 804 3.68 19.25 4.85
C THR A 804 3.18 20.49 4.09
N GLY A 805 2.07 21.09 4.51
CA GLY A 805 1.47 22.26 3.84
C GLY A 805 0.95 22.00 2.42
N GLY A 806 0.79 20.74 2.00
CA GLY A 806 0.43 20.34 0.63
C GLY A 806 1.48 19.47 -0.07
N GLY A 807 2.70 19.38 0.47
CA GLY A 807 3.73 18.46 -0.02
C GLY A 807 3.46 16.99 0.33
N LYS A 808 4.20 16.07 -0.28
CA LYS A 808 4.08 14.63 -0.02
C LYS A 808 4.73 14.23 1.30
N PHE A 809 4.22 13.17 1.92
CA PHE A 809 4.88 12.45 3.01
C PHE A 809 5.27 11.04 2.52
N THR A 810 6.50 10.60 2.76
CA THR A 810 6.97 9.30 2.27
C THR A 810 7.96 8.64 3.22
N VAL A 811 7.75 7.35 3.53
CA VAL A 811 8.73 6.48 4.22
C VAL A 811 9.05 5.25 3.37
N GLY A 812 10.34 5.01 3.13
CA GLY A 812 10.86 3.91 2.31
C GLY A 812 10.93 2.57 3.04
N GLY A 813 11.54 2.53 4.23
CA GLY A 813 11.72 1.30 5.01
C GLY A 813 10.55 1.00 5.95
N VAL A 814 10.74 0.04 6.86
CA VAL A 814 9.75 -0.28 7.91
C VAL A 814 9.64 0.86 8.91
N THR A 815 8.42 1.07 9.42
CA THR A 815 8.09 2.16 10.35
C THR A 815 7.70 1.60 11.72
N LYS A 816 8.28 2.13 12.79
CA LYS A 816 7.88 1.85 14.18
C LYS A 816 7.36 3.10 14.87
N LEU A 817 6.12 3.06 15.36
CA LEU A 817 5.49 4.18 16.04
C LEU A 817 5.89 4.18 17.53
N ARG A 818 6.75 5.13 17.92
CA ARG A 818 7.19 5.36 19.30
C ARG A 818 6.12 6.05 20.14
N ASN A 819 5.36 6.95 19.53
CA ASN A 819 4.21 7.65 20.10
C ASN A 819 3.05 7.64 19.10
N ASP A 820 1.86 8.04 19.54
CA ASP A 820 0.73 8.35 18.65
C ASP A 820 1.19 9.32 17.55
N THR A 821 0.82 9.02 16.30
CA THR A 821 1.37 9.68 15.11
C THR A 821 0.26 10.25 14.24
N VAL A 822 0.38 11.53 13.88
CA VAL A 822 -0.55 12.25 13.00
C VAL A 822 0.22 12.80 11.81
N ILE A 823 -0.20 12.45 10.60
CA ILE A 823 0.35 12.96 9.34
C ILE A 823 -0.70 13.85 8.69
N ASP A 824 -0.42 15.15 8.53
CA ASP A 824 -1.29 16.14 7.90
C ASP A 824 -0.64 16.72 6.65
N THR A 825 -1.12 16.26 5.50
CA THR A 825 -0.62 16.64 4.18
C THR A 825 -1.53 17.61 3.44
N GLY A 826 -2.73 17.88 3.96
CA GLY A 826 -3.76 18.64 3.26
C GLY A 826 -4.20 17.96 1.96
N SER A 827 -3.52 18.25 0.86
CA SER A 827 -3.73 17.68 -0.48
C SER A 827 -2.54 16.89 -1.04
N GLY A 828 -1.45 16.73 -0.27
CA GLY A 828 -0.29 15.93 -0.68
C GLY A 828 -0.52 14.43 -0.48
N ASP A 829 0.17 13.59 -1.26
CA ASP A 829 0.11 12.14 -1.08
C ASP A 829 0.85 11.68 0.20
N VAL A 830 0.44 10.54 0.75
CA VAL A 830 1.07 9.86 1.87
C VAL A 830 1.50 8.46 1.41
N SER A 831 2.74 8.06 1.65
CA SER A 831 3.25 6.75 1.21
C SER A 831 4.10 6.06 2.26
N PHE A 832 3.74 4.81 2.57
CA PHE A 832 4.51 3.87 3.38
C PHE A 832 4.83 2.63 2.54
N PHE A 833 6.11 2.30 2.44
CA PHE A 833 6.61 1.21 1.61
C PHE A 833 7.03 -0.03 2.43
N GLY A 834 7.53 0.16 3.65
CA GLY A 834 7.64 -0.92 4.66
C GLY A 834 6.32 -1.18 5.43
N THR A 835 6.33 -2.13 6.36
CA THR A 835 5.25 -2.30 7.35
C THR A 835 5.20 -1.10 8.30
N VAL A 836 4.06 -0.89 8.96
CA VAL A 836 3.88 0.17 9.96
C VAL A 836 3.38 -0.43 11.27
N ASP A 837 4.27 -0.55 12.25
CA ASP A 837 4.06 -1.31 13.49
C ASP A 837 4.13 -0.43 14.74
N ALA A 838 3.47 -0.84 15.81
CA ALA A 838 3.56 -0.19 17.12
C ALA A 838 4.86 -0.56 17.85
N LEU A 839 5.31 0.27 18.79
CA LEU A 839 6.46 -0.08 19.64
C LEU A 839 6.11 -1.15 20.70
N SER A 840 4.82 -1.30 21.02
CA SER A 840 4.27 -2.37 21.85
C SER A 840 2.83 -2.65 21.45
N LEU A 841 2.34 -3.88 21.64
CA LEU A 841 0.98 -4.31 21.29
C LEU A 841 -0.09 -3.29 21.76
N GLY A 842 -0.80 -2.68 20.81
CA GLY A 842 -1.85 -1.69 21.10
C GLY A 842 -1.36 -0.38 21.71
N GLY A 843 -0.07 -0.05 21.55
CA GLY A 843 0.57 1.08 22.20
C GLY A 843 0.26 2.44 21.56
N GLN A 844 0.16 2.50 20.23
CA GLN A 844 0.14 3.76 19.46
C GLN A 844 -0.99 3.80 18.42
N ASP A 845 -1.61 4.97 18.24
CA ASP A 845 -2.51 5.29 17.13
C ASP A 845 -1.77 5.83 15.90
N LEU A 846 -2.32 5.57 14.70
CA LEU A 846 -1.93 6.24 13.46
C LEU A 846 -3.12 6.96 12.83
N THR A 847 -3.00 8.29 12.67
CA THR A 847 -3.98 9.13 11.98
C THR A 847 -3.37 9.76 10.74
N ILE A 848 -4.02 9.62 9.60
CA ILE A 848 -3.61 10.23 8.33
C ILE A 848 -4.68 11.24 7.89
N ASN A 849 -4.27 12.48 7.67
CA ASN A 849 -5.07 13.57 7.12
C ASN A 849 -4.51 13.93 5.73
N SER A 850 -5.13 13.43 4.66
CA SER A 850 -4.81 13.68 3.25
C SER A 850 -6.07 13.69 2.39
N THR A 851 -6.16 14.61 1.45
CA THR A 851 -7.13 14.56 0.32
C THR A 851 -6.46 14.16 -1.00
N GLY A 852 -5.21 13.67 -0.92
CA GLY A 852 -4.50 13.01 -2.01
C GLY A 852 -4.60 11.48 -1.90
N THR A 853 -3.54 10.80 -2.35
CA THR A 853 -3.42 9.34 -2.28
C THR A 853 -2.70 8.92 -1.01
N THR A 854 -3.33 8.10 -0.17
CA THR A 854 -2.67 7.35 0.89
C THR A 854 -2.35 5.95 0.37
N LEU A 855 -1.07 5.57 0.35
CA LEU A 855 -0.61 4.24 -0.06
C LEU A 855 0.18 3.59 1.09
N ILE A 856 -0.26 2.42 1.56
CA ILE A 856 0.49 1.58 2.49
C ILE A 856 0.69 0.21 1.85
N SER A 857 1.93 -0.05 1.42
CA SER A 857 2.22 -1.11 0.44
C SER A 857 2.35 -2.51 1.06
N ARG A 858 2.38 -2.60 2.39
CA ARG A 858 2.51 -3.81 3.22
C ARG A 858 1.54 -3.74 4.42
N GLY A 859 1.52 -4.79 5.22
CA GLY A 859 0.71 -4.88 6.43
C GLY A 859 0.98 -3.75 7.45
N VAL A 860 -0.10 -3.23 8.02
CA VAL A 860 -0.06 -2.35 9.19
C VAL A 860 -0.26 -3.18 10.45
N GLY A 861 0.65 -3.10 11.41
CA GLY A 861 0.58 -3.83 12.67
C GLY A 861 0.73 -5.35 12.55
N GLU A 862 1.32 -5.84 11.45
CA GLU A 862 1.51 -7.27 11.16
C GLU A 862 2.51 -7.93 12.13
N VAL A 863 3.51 -7.17 12.61
CA VAL A 863 4.47 -7.63 13.64
C VAL A 863 4.03 -7.18 15.02
N VAL A 864 3.56 -5.94 15.16
CA VAL A 864 3.06 -5.38 16.43
C VAL A 864 1.80 -4.52 16.18
N PRO A 865 0.59 -5.05 16.45
CA PRO A 865 -0.68 -4.39 16.17
C PRO A 865 -0.81 -2.97 16.75
N LEU A 866 -1.33 -2.04 15.94
CA LEU A 866 -1.61 -0.67 16.37
C LEU A 866 -2.80 -0.63 17.34
N ARG A 867 -2.96 0.52 18.03
CA ARG A 867 -4.14 0.79 18.85
C ARG A 867 -5.35 1.08 17.99
N THR A 868 -5.28 2.11 17.14
CA THR A 868 -6.24 2.38 16.07
C THR A 868 -5.55 2.85 14.80
N PHE A 869 -6.25 2.74 13.69
CA PHE A 869 -5.90 3.40 12.42
C PHE A 869 -7.06 4.28 11.99
N THR A 870 -6.79 5.49 11.49
CA THR A 870 -7.83 6.40 10.99
C THR A 870 -7.32 7.22 9.81
N THR A 871 -8.11 7.31 8.74
CA THR A 871 -7.98 8.39 7.74
C THR A 871 -9.13 9.40 7.88
N ASN A 872 -8.91 10.62 7.40
CA ASN A 872 -9.99 11.55 7.09
C ASN A 872 -10.82 11.05 5.89
N GLY A 873 -11.75 11.88 5.39
CA GLY A 873 -12.37 11.66 4.09
C GLY A 873 -12.00 12.74 3.07
N GLY A 874 -12.10 12.37 1.79
CA GLY A 874 -11.90 13.26 0.63
C GLY A 874 -10.65 12.96 -0.19
N GLY A 875 -9.83 11.98 0.19
CA GLY A 875 -8.76 11.40 -0.62
C GLY A 875 -9.10 9.97 -1.05
N THR A 876 -8.07 9.14 -1.24
CA THR A 876 -8.19 7.70 -1.49
C THR A 876 -7.14 6.93 -0.70
N THR A 877 -7.48 5.75 -0.16
CA THR A 877 -6.56 4.95 0.67
C THR A 877 -6.38 3.52 0.13
N ALA A 878 -5.17 3.16 -0.28
CA ALA A 878 -4.78 1.83 -0.74
C ALA A 878 -3.94 1.10 0.32
N THR A 879 -4.33 -0.12 0.70
CA THR A 879 -3.64 -0.90 1.76
C THR A 879 -3.54 -2.41 1.45
N ALA A 880 -2.55 -3.06 2.05
CA ALA A 880 -2.33 -4.50 2.00
C ALA A 880 -2.39 -5.12 3.42
N GLY A 881 -3.60 -5.24 3.98
CA GLY A 881 -3.85 -5.81 5.29
C GLY A 881 -3.53 -4.89 6.49
N MET A 882 -4.17 -5.17 7.63
CA MET A 882 -4.09 -4.34 8.85
C MET A 882 -4.52 -5.10 10.11
N THR A 883 -3.68 -5.12 11.15
CA THR A 883 -4.04 -5.66 12.47
C THR A 883 -4.00 -4.59 13.55
N THR A 884 -5.09 -4.48 14.32
CA THR A 884 -5.25 -3.47 15.39
C THR A 884 -5.98 -4.04 16.61
N VAL A 885 -5.74 -3.49 17.80
CA VAL A 885 -6.52 -3.84 19.02
C VAL A 885 -7.77 -2.96 19.23
N GLY A 886 -7.98 -1.98 18.35
CA GLY A 886 -9.12 -1.07 18.32
C GLY A 886 -9.49 -0.74 16.87
N ASN A 887 -10.30 0.29 16.67
CA ASN A 887 -10.98 0.53 15.39
C ASN A 887 -10.03 0.76 14.19
N GLN A 888 -10.52 0.39 13.02
CA GLN A 888 -9.94 0.70 11.70
C GLN A 888 -10.96 1.55 10.93
N ASN A 889 -10.69 2.85 10.80
CA ASN A 889 -11.60 3.83 10.20
C ASN A 889 -11.00 4.40 8.91
N PHE A 890 -11.51 3.99 7.75
CA PHE A 890 -11.17 4.59 6.46
C PHE A 890 -12.26 5.61 6.12
N GLY A 891 -11.94 6.91 6.21
CA GLY A 891 -12.90 7.97 5.85
C GLY A 891 -12.96 8.25 4.34
N ASP A 892 -12.03 7.67 3.58
CA ASP A 892 -11.85 7.83 2.13
C ASP A 892 -12.50 6.70 1.32
N ASP A 893 -12.45 6.82 -0.01
CA ASP A 893 -12.54 5.67 -0.92
C ASP A 893 -11.35 4.72 -0.67
N ALA A 894 -11.58 3.40 -0.64
CA ALA A 894 -10.58 2.42 -0.26
C ALA A 894 -10.24 1.44 -1.39
N THR A 895 -8.96 1.12 -1.57
CA THR A 895 -8.51 -0.06 -2.33
C THR A 895 -7.89 -1.06 -1.35
N LEU A 896 -8.53 -2.22 -1.22
CA LEU A 896 -8.22 -3.21 -0.18
C LEU A 896 -7.60 -4.48 -0.77
N SER A 897 -6.76 -5.15 0.01
CA SER A 897 -6.23 -6.49 -0.23
C SER A 897 -5.80 -7.15 1.08
N GLY A 898 -6.02 -8.46 1.24
CA GLY A 898 -5.56 -9.21 2.41
C GLY A 898 -6.44 -9.08 3.65
N ALA A 899 -5.86 -9.32 4.83
CA ALA A 899 -6.59 -9.46 6.09
C ALA A 899 -6.62 -8.17 6.94
N TYR A 900 -7.81 -7.78 7.37
CA TYR A 900 -8.12 -6.61 8.20
C TYR A 900 -8.71 -7.10 9.53
N VAL A 901 -7.86 -7.24 10.55
CA VAL A 901 -8.19 -7.88 11.82
C VAL A 901 -8.20 -6.85 12.95
N SER A 902 -9.35 -6.70 13.62
CA SER A 902 -9.55 -5.72 14.68
C SER A 902 -10.27 -6.33 15.89
N THR A 903 -9.87 -5.98 17.11
CA THR A 903 -10.72 -6.18 18.31
C THR A 903 -11.64 -4.98 18.61
N GLY A 904 -11.67 -3.98 17.72
CA GLY A 904 -12.68 -2.92 17.65
C GLY A 904 -13.66 -3.16 16.50
N SER A 905 -14.07 -2.07 15.84
CA SER A 905 -14.89 -2.10 14.61
C SER A 905 -14.09 -1.68 13.38
N PHE A 906 -14.55 -2.09 12.20
CA PHE A 906 -14.01 -1.74 10.89
C PHE A 906 -15.04 -0.90 10.12
N SER A 907 -14.60 0.19 9.48
CA SER A 907 -15.49 1.01 8.63
C SER A 907 -14.77 1.60 7.41
N VAL A 908 -15.43 1.58 6.26
CA VAL A 908 -15.07 2.39 5.07
C VAL A 908 -16.22 3.32 4.73
N ALA A 909 -15.95 4.63 4.68
CA ALA A 909 -16.95 5.66 4.38
C ALA A 909 -17.16 5.90 2.87
N GLY A 910 -16.11 5.71 2.06
CA GLY A 910 -16.15 5.87 0.61
C GLY A 910 -16.37 4.56 -0.17
N ASP A 911 -16.24 4.63 -1.49
CA ASP A 911 -16.33 3.47 -2.38
C ASP A 911 -15.11 2.53 -2.19
N THR A 912 -15.37 1.23 -2.15
CA THR A 912 -14.39 0.17 -1.90
C THR A 912 -14.10 -0.64 -3.17
N ARG A 913 -12.82 -0.84 -3.43
CA ARG A 913 -12.28 -1.63 -4.53
C ARG A 913 -11.48 -2.82 -4.00
N LEU A 914 -11.88 -4.04 -4.35
CA LEU A 914 -11.09 -5.23 -4.07
C LEU A 914 -9.99 -5.37 -5.13
N SER A 915 -8.73 -5.32 -4.70
CA SER A 915 -7.54 -5.51 -5.57
C SER A 915 -6.94 -6.92 -5.46
N ARG A 916 -7.33 -7.65 -4.40
CA ARG A 916 -7.23 -9.11 -4.21
C ARG A 916 -8.43 -9.57 -3.41
N ASP A 917 -8.47 -10.84 -3.04
CA ASP A 917 -9.33 -11.33 -1.96
C ASP A 917 -9.08 -10.52 -0.67
N VAL A 918 -10.16 -10.27 0.07
CA VAL A 918 -10.16 -9.46 1.30
C VAL A 918 -10.89 -10.20 2.42
N ILE A 919 -10.28 -10.22 3.60
CA ILE A 919 -10.86 -10.78 4.82
C ILE A 919 -10.97 -9.67 5.86
N VAL A 920 -12.15 -9.39 6.38
CA VAL A 920 -12.37 -8.40 7.45
C VAL A 920 -12.92 -9.12 8.68
N THR A 921 -12.23 -8.95 9.81
CA THR A 921 -12.51 -9.69 11.05
C THR A 921 -12.63 -8.73 12.23
N ALA A 922 -13.86 -8.43 12.67
CA ALA A 922 -14.13 -7.71 13.92
C ALA A 922 -14.26 -8.71 15.08
N ALA A 923 -13.12 -9.11 15.65
CA ALA A 923 -13.01 -10.10 16.72
C ALA A 923 -13.45 -9.58 18.11
N GLY A 924 -13.72 -8.28 18.25
CA GLY A 924 -14.29 -7.69 19.46
C GLY A 924 -15.75 -8.10 19.64
N PHE A 925 -16.17 -8.39 20.88
CA PHE A 925 -17.58 -8.71 21.17
C PHE A 925 -18.49 -7.52 20.82
N GLY A 926 -19.38 -7.73 19.84
CA GLY A 926 -20.24 -6.66 19.32
C GLY A 926 -19.52 -5.65 18.43
N GLY A 927 -18.32 -5.96 17.91
CA GLY A 927 -17.67 -5.18 16.87
C GLY A 927 -18.49 -5.14 15.58
N ALA A 928 -18.48 -3.99 14.90
CA ALA A 928 -19.18 -3.81 13.64
C ALA A 928 -18.23 -3.84 12.43
N ILE A 929 -18.76 -4.23 11.28
CA ILE A 929 -18.16 -4.04 9.96
C ILE A 929 -19.14 -3.19 9.13
N THR A 930 -18.70 -2.05 8.62
CA THR A 930 -19.55 -1.15 7.82
C THR A 930 -18.85 -0.74 6.53
N PHE A 931 -19.58 -0.82 5.42
CA PHE A 931 -19.20 -0.22 4.13
C PHE A 931 -20.31 0.73 3.72
N ASP A 932 -20.08 2.04 3.85
CA ASP A 932 -21.07 3.07 3.53
C ASP A 932 -21.18 3.31 2.01
N GLY A 933 -20.03 3.29 1.32
CA GLY A 933 -19.97 3.35 -0.13
C GLY A 933 -20.20 2.00 -0.82
N ARG A 934 -19.97 2.00 -2.12
CA ARG A 934 -20.11 0.86 -3.02
C ARG A 934 -18.96 -0.15 -2.84
N ILE A 935 -19.15 -1.40 -3.25
CA ILE A 935 -18.07 -2.41 -3.31
C ILE A 935 -17.98 -2.95 -4.74
N ASP A 936 -16.78 -3.04 -5.33
CA ASP A 936 -16.53 -3.65 -6.65
C ASP A 936 -15.22 -4.46 -6.66
N GLY A 937 -15.15 -5.48 -7.50
CA GLY A 937 -13.90 -6.17 -7.84
C GLY A 937 -13.00 -5.35 -8.78
N ALA A 938 -11.86 -5.93 -9.18
CA ALA A 938 -11.13 -5.44 -10.34
C ALA A 938 -11.79 -5.95 -11.64
N PRO A 939 -11.76 -5.18 -12.75
CA PRO A 939 -12.27 -5.67 -14.04
C PRO A 939 -11.63 -7.01 -14.42
N GLY A 940 -12.46 -7.98 -14.80
CA GLY A 940 -12.05 -9.37 -15.08
C GLY A 940 -11.75 -10.25 -13.86
N ARG A 941 -11.62 -9.69 -12.65
CA ARG A 941 -11.18 -10.41 -11.44
C ARG A 941 -12.33 -10.65 -10.47
N GLY A 942 -12.76 -11.90 -10.37
CA GLY A 942 -13.67 -12.39 -9.35
C GLY A 942 -12.97 -12.55 -8.00
N PHE A 943 -12.52 -11.47 -7.38
CA PHE A 943 -12.01 -11.53 -6.02
C PHE A 943 -13.13 -11.76 -4.99
N GLN A 944 -12.78 -12.42 -3.90
CA GLN A 944 -13.68 -12.82 -2.82
C GLN A 944 -13.63 -11.84 -1.65
N LEU A 945 -14.78 -11.56 -1.04
CA LEU A 945 -14.88 -10.80 0.21
C LEU A 945 -15.35 -11.71 1.34
N ARG A 946 -14.61 -11.77 2.45
CA ARG A 946 -15.00 -12.49 3.66
C ARG A 946 -15.14 -11.51 4.81
N LEU A 947 -16.29 -11.52 5.48
CA LEU A 947 -16.62 -10.64 6.60
C LEU A 947 -16.96 -11.51 7.82
N SER A 948 -16.35 -11.26 8.97
CA SER A 948 -16.52 -12.09 10.15
C SER A 948 -16.56 -11.25 11.43
N THR A 949 -17.53 -11.48 12.31
CA THR A 949 -17.65 -10.73 13.56
C THR A 949 -17.98 -11.61 14.76
N PHE A 950 -17.60 -11.17 15.96
CA PHE A 950 -18.01 -11.81 17.22
C PHE A 950 -19.33 -11.19 17.72
N GLY A 951 -20.42 -11.49 17.02
CA GLY A 951 -21.69 -10.76 17.13
C GLY A 951 -21.61 -9.35 16.55
N GLY A 952 -22.59 -8.50 16.85
CA GLY A 952 -22.64 -7.14 16.29
C GLY A 952 -23.31 -7.10 14.91
N THR A 953 -22.85 -6.21 14.04
CA THR A 953 -23.43 -5.99 12.71
C THR A 953 -22.40 -6.01 11.58
N ILE A 954 -22.86 -6.42 10.40
CA ILE A 954 -22.18 -6.33 9.12
C ILE A 954 -23.16 -5.60 8.19
N ASP A 955 -22.88 -4.35 7.88
CA ASP A 955 -23.80 -3.47 7.15
C ASP A 955 -23.17 -2.98 5.84
N LEU A 956 -23.74 -3.41 4.71
CA LEU A 956 -23.32 -3.06 3.35
C LEU A 956 -24.33 -2.08 2.76
N ASN A 957 -24.04 -0.79 2.82
CA ASN A 957 -25.02 0.26 2.55
C ASN A 957 -25.07 0.64 1.06
N GLY A 958 -23.96 0.52 0.34
CA GLY A 958 -23.89 0.64 -1.12
C GLY A 958 -24.15 -0.67 -1.89
N ASP A 959 -24.17 -0.59 -3.23
CA ASP A 959 -24.22 -1.77 -4.10
C ASP A 959 -22.91 -2.58 -4.03
N VAL A 960 -23.01 -3.91 -4.13
CA VAL A 960 -21.88 -4.84 -4.14
C VAL A 960 -21.76 -5.51 -5.51
N GLY A 961 -20.62 -5.35 -6.19
CA GLY A 961 -20.28 -5.98 -7.46
C GLY A 961 -21.01 -5.44 -8.70
N ALA A 962 -21.80 -4.37 -8.59
CA ALA A 962 -22.72 -3.93 -9.65
C ALA A 962 -22.06 -3.42 -10.96
N THR A 963 -20.73 -3.34 -11.04
CA THR A 963 -19.96 -3.04 -12.27
C THR A 963 -18.88 -4.10 -12.49
N ASN A 964 -18.18 -4.50 -11.43
CA ASN A 964 -17.20 -5.59 -11.43
C ASN A 964 -17.66 -6.62 -10.38
N PRO A 965 -18.40 -7.68 -10.78
CA PRO A 965 -19.00 -8.62 -9.84
C PRO A 965 -17.94 -9.35 -9.02
N LEU A 966 -18.23 -9.57 -7.74
CA LEU A 966 -17.31 -10.31 -6.88
C LEU A 966 -17.35 -11.80 -7.23
N GLY A 967 -16.22 -12.48 -7.04
CA GLY A 967 -16.13 -13.94 -7.20
C GLY A 967 -16.58 -14.72 -5.96
N GLY A 968 -17.10 -14.04 -4.94
CA GLY A 968 -17.68 -14.66 -3.75
C GLY A 968 -17.88 -13.65 -2.62
N LEU A 969 -18.87 -13.92 -1.77
CA LEU A 969 -19.10 -13.18 -0.52
C LEU A 969 -19.35 -14.19 0.60
N THR A 970 -18.56 -14.11 1.67
CA THR A 970 -18.68 -14.99 2.85
C THR A 970 -18.94 -14.14 4.08
N VAL A 971 -19.92 -14.54 4.90
CA VAL A 971 -20.34 -13.82 6.12
C VAL A 971 -20.43 -14.80 7.29
N ASP A 972 -19.54 -14.66 8.27
CA ASP A 972 -19.39 -15.62 9.37
C ASP A 972 -19.64 -15.02 10.76
N GLU A 973 -20.18 -15.83 11.68
CA GLU A 973 -20.05 -15.62 13.13
C GLU A 973 -18.80 -16.34 13.66
N LEU A 974 -18.05 -15.65 14.53
CA LEU A 974 -16.79 -16.13 15.11
C LEU A 974 -17.01 -17.01 16.37
N PRO A 975 -16.25 -18.12 16.56
CA PRO A 975 -16.51 -19.12 17.59
C PRO A 975 -16.64 -18.57 19.02
N VAL A 976 -17.77 -18.87 19.67
CA VAL A 976 -18.07 -18.36 21.01
C VAL A 976 -17.49 -19.25 22.12
N ILE A 977 -16.51 -18.74 22.87
CA ILE A 977 -16.04 -19.40 24.10
C ILE A 977 -17.00 -19.11 25.26
N GLY A 978 -18.00 -19.97 25.44
CA GLY A 978 -18.82 -20.03 26.66
C GLY A 978 -20.17 -19.30 26.62
N GLY A 979 -20.73 -19.04 25.45
CA GLY A 979 -22.04 -18.38 25.28
C GLY A 979 -22.63 -18.57 23.89
N SER A 980 -23.49 -17.64 23.46
CA SER A 980 -23.92 -17.47 22.07
C SER A 980 -23.90 -15.98 21.77
N ALA A 981 -23.23 -15.58 20.70
CA ALA A 981 -23.45 -14.29 20.07
C ALA A 981 -24.45 -14.47 18.92
N THR A 982 -24.67 -13.42 18.14
CA THR A 982 -25.48 -13.42 16.92
C THR A 982 -25.05 -12.21 16.10
N THR A 983 -24.69 -12.44 14.84
CA THR A 983 -24.30 -11.37 13.92
C THR A 983 -25.50 -10.97 13.06
N THR A 984 -25.75 -9.67 12.89
CA THR A 984 -26.77 -9.18 11.96
C THR A 984 -26.10 -8.78 10.65
N PHE A 985 -26.58 -9.29 9.51
CA PHE A 985 -26.06 -8.98 8.18
C PHE A 985 -27.11 -8.21 7.37
N THR A 986 -26.82 -6.95 7.09
CA THR A 986 -27.67 -6.03 6.34
C THR A 986 -27.05 -5.69 4.99
N ALA A 987 -27.86 -5.65 3.93
CA ALA A 987 -27.47 -5.08 2.65
C ALA A 987 -28.58 -4.14 2.15
N ASP A 988 -28.27 -2.85 2.09
CA ASP A 988 -29.20 -1.80 1.68
C ASP A 988 -29.03 -1.39 0.20
N GLY A 989 -27.94 -1.82 -0.44
CA GLY A 989 -27.78 -1.94 -1.90
C GLY A 989 -27.98 -3.38 -2.42
N SER A 990 -27.81 -3.57 -3.73
CA SER A 990 -27.93 -4.86 -4.42
C SER A 990 -26.62 -5.64 -4.44
N ILE A 991 -26.66 -6.98 -4.51
CA ILE A 991 -25.47 -7.85 -4.48
C ILE A 991 -25.31 -8.64 -5.79
N ALA A 992 -24.22 -8.40 -6.53
CA ALA A 992 -23.88 -9.04 -7.79
C ALA A 992 -22.59 -9.89 -7.68
N LEU A 993 -22.75 -11.21 -7.78
CA LEU A 993 -21.69 -12.22 -7.65
C LEU A 993 -21.64 -13.10 -8.92
N SER A 994 -20.44 -13.47 -9.37
CA SER A 994 -20.28 -14.33 -10.54
C SER A 994 -19.14 -15.34 -10.39
N GLY A 995 -19.43 -16.61 -10.64
CA GLY A 995 -18.42 -17.68 -10.78
C GLY A 995 -17.74 -17.70 -12.15
N GLY A 996 -18.28 -16.96 -13.13
CA GLY A 996 -17.76 -16.86 -14.50
C GLY A 996 -16.67 -15.80 -14.70
N VAL A 997 -15.94 -15.44 -13.64
CA VAL A 997 -14.81 -14.49 -13.67
C VAL A 997 -13.61 -15.09 -12.92
N GLY A 998 -12.39 -14.84 -13.41
CA GLY A 998 -11.19 -15.51 -12.89
C GLY A 998 -10.93 -15.22 -11.42
N ASN A 999 -10.45 -16.23 -10.67
CA ASN A 999 -10.26 -16.27 -9.20
C ASN A 999 -11.54 -16.46 -8.36
N ALA A 1000 -12.71 -16.66 -8.96
CA ALA A 1000 -13.95 -16.89 -8.22
C ALA A 1000 -13.94 -18.16 -7.35
N SER A 1001 -14.71 -18.11 -6.27
CA SER A 1001 -14.97 -19.22 -5.36
C SER A 1001 -15.84 -20.31 -6.01
N THR A 1002 -15.95 -21.46 -5.36
CA THR A 1002 -16.91 -22.50 -5.78
C THR A 1002 -18.36 -22.12 -5.45
N LYS A 1003 -18.58 -21.19 -4.52
CA LYS A 1003 -19.90 -20.75 -4.02
C LYS A 1003 -20.05 -19.23 -4.12
N GLY A 1004 -21.27 -18.75 -4.37
CA GLY A 1004 -21.55 -17.32 -4.47
C GLY A 1004 -21.60 -16.62 -3.12
N LEU A 1005 -22.75 -16.68 -2.44
CA LEU A 1005 -22.93 -16.10 -1.10
C LEU A 1005 -22.94 -17.22 -0.05
N SER A 1006 -21.97 -17.24 0.87
CA SER A 1006 -21.93 -18.15 2.02
C SER A 1006 -22.21 -17.40 3.32
N VAL A 1007 -23.11 -17.92 4.17
CA VAL A 1007 -23.49 -17.28 5.45
C VAL A 1007 -23.58 -18.33 6.57
N GLY A 1008 -22.81 -18.20 7.66
CA GLY A 1008 -22.87 -19.13 8.81
C GLY A 1008 -21.57 -19.22 9.60
N GLY A 1009 -20.93 -20.39 9.61
CA GLY A 1009 -19.59 -20.60 10.17
C GLY A 1009 -19.63 -21.26 11.54
N SER A 1010 -19.64 -20.47 12.61
CA SER A 1010 -19.56 -20.98 14.00
C SER A 1010 -20.84 -20.78 14.81
N GLY A 1011 -21.80 -20.01 14.29
CA GLY A 1011 -23.01 -19.61 14.97
C GLY A 1011 -23.98 -18.86 14.06
N PRO A 1012 -25.11 -18.37 14.62
CA PRO A 1012 -26.25 -17.90 13.83
C PRO A 1012 -26.09 -16.46 13.33
N VAL A 1013 -26.37 -16.25 12.05
CA VAL A 1013 -26.51 -14.93 11.41
C VAL A 1013 -27.99 -14.56 11.24
N VAL A 1014 -28.32 -13.27 11.37
CA VAL A 1014 -29.64 -12.70 11.05
C VAL A 1014 -29.53 -11.89 9.76
N LEU A 1015 -30.12 -12.39 8.68
CA LEU A 1015 -30.05 -11.80 7.34
C LEU A 1015 -31.16 -10.75 7.14
N ASN A 1016 -30.80 -9.60 6.58
CA ASN A 1016 -31.71 -8.52 6.17
C ASN A 1016 -31.52 -8.17 4.67
N LEU A 1017 -31.46 -9.18 3.81
CA LEU A 1017 -31.07 -9.03 2.39
C LEU A 1017 -32.32 -8.84 1.51
N THR A 1018 -32.86 -7.62 1.49
CA THR A 1018 -34.19 -7.35 0.87
C THR A 1018 -34.13 -6.71 -0.52
N LYS A 1019 -32.96 -6.25 -0.97
CA LYS A 1019 -32.77 -5.54 -2.25
C LYS A 1019 -32.51 -6.48 -3.43
N GLY A 1020 -32.11 -7.71 -3.17
CA GLY A 1020 -31.79 -8.68 -4.19
C GLY A 1020 -30.46 -8.42 -4.90
N GLY A 1021 -30.40 -8.85 -6.15
CA GLY A 1021 -29.20 -8.79 -6.98
C GLY A 1021 -29.07 -10.01 -7.89
N VAL A 1022 -27.85 -10.40 -8.23
CA VAL A 1022 -27.56 -11.48 -9.18
C VAL A 1022 -26.48 -12.41 -8.61
N VAL A 1023 -26.70 -13.73 -8.64
CA VAL A 1023 -25.72 -14.74 -8.19
C VAL A 1023 -25.67 -15.87 -9.21
N GLN A 1024 -24.59 -15.96 -10.00
CA GLN A 1024 -24.60 -16.84 -11.17
C GLN A 1024 -23.27 -17.51 -11.53
N GLY A 1025 -23.35 -18.72 -12.11
CA GLY A 1025 -22.21 -19.40 -12.72
C GLY A 1025 -21.21 -20.03 -11.76
N PHE A 1026 -21.58 -20.24 -10.49
CA PHE A 1026 -20.74 -20.90 -9.49
C PHE A 1026 -20.68 -22.42 -9.71
N THR A 1027 -19.58 -23.09 -9.35
CA THR A 1027 -19.39 -24.53 -9.64
C THR A 1027 -20.07 -25.47 -8.63
N ASP A 1028 -20.23 -25.01 -7.39
CA ASP A 1028 -21.13 -25.57 -6.38
C ASP A 1028 -22.39 -24.66 -6.37
N SER A 1029 -22.85 -24.26 -5.20
CA SER A 1029 -24.17 -23.65 -4.98
C SER A 1029 -24.11 -22.12 -5.04
N GLY A 1030 -25.18 -21.51 -5.54
CA GLY A 1030 -25.29 -20.06 -5.67
C GLY A 1030 -25.25 -19.35 -4.31
N ILE A 1031 -26.17 -19.71 -3.41
CA ILE A 1031 -26.24 -19.17 -2.05
C ILE A 1031 -26.29 -20.33 -1.04
N VAL A 1032 -25.49 -20.27 0.02
CA VAL A 1032 -25.45 -21.26 1.11
C VAL A 1032 -25.63 -20.54 2.46
N ILE A 1033 -26.59 -20.99 3.26
CA ILE A 1033 -26.92 -20.40 4.57
C ILE A 1033 -26.94 -21.53 5.62
N GLY A 1034 -26.21 -21.36 6.73
CA GLY A 1034 -25.93 -22.42 7.71
C GLY A 1034 -26.33 -22.12 9.16
N ASP A 1035 -25.98 -23.05 10.05
CA ASP A 1035 -25.64 -22.81 11.46
C ASP A 1035 -26.73 -22.17 12.34
N GLY A 1036 -28.00 -22.43 12.01
CA GLY A 1036 -29.13 -21.87 12.75
C GLY A 1036 -29.51 -20.44 12.36
N SER A 1037 -28.93 -19.92 11.27
CA SER A 1037 -29.19 -18.59 10.74
C SER A 1037 -30.66 -18.37 10.35
N SER A 1038 -31.07 -17.11 10.32
CA SER A 1038 -32.46 -16.67 10.28
C SER A 1038 -32.62 -15.35 9.52
N GLY A 1039 -33.84 -14.85 9.33
CA GLY A 1039 -34.09 -13.53 8.73
C GLY A 1039 -34.73 -13.59 7.35
N THR A 1040 -34.36 -12.69 6.44
CA THR A 1040 -34.97 -12.55 5.10
C THR A 1040 -33.90 -12.47 4.00
N LEU A 1041 -34.14 -13.18 2.90
CA LEU A 1041 -33.43 -13.07 1.63
C LEU A 1041 -34.46 -12.98 0.49
N SER A 1042 -34.50 -11.84 -0.21
CA SER A 1042 -35.47 -11.60 -1.27
C SER A 1042 -34.97 -10.79 -2.46
N ASN A 1043 -35.70 -10.91 -3.58
CA ASN A 1043 -35.45 -10.26 -4.88
C ASN A 1043 -34.16 -10.68 -5.63
N PHE A 1044 -33.50 -11.79 -5.25
CA PHE A 1044 -32.31 -12.29 -5.95
C PHE A 1044 -32.65 -13.03 -7.25
N SER A 1045 -31.84 -12.83 -8.29
CA SER A 1045 -31.79 -13.68 -9.48
C SER A 1045 -30.60 -14.64 -9.39
N ILE A 1046 -30.87 -15.94 -9.31
CA ILE A 1046 -29.88 -16.96 -8.98
C ILE A 1046 -29.87 -18.01 -10.09
N SER A 1047 -28.77 -18.12 -10.85
CA SER A 1047 -28.80 -18.94 -12.06
C SER A 1047 -27.52 -19.62 -12.51
N ASN A 1048 -27.69 -20.74 -13.23
CA ASN A 1048 -26.62 -21.48 -13.90
C ASN A 1048 -25.49 -21.93 -12.95
N ASN A 1049 -25.80 -22.20 -11.69
CA ASN A 1049 -24.85 -22.74 -10.71
C ASN A 1049 -24.81 -24.28 -10.80
N GLY A 1050 -23.65 -24.90 -10.56
CA GLY A 1050 -23.44 -26.33 -10.71
C GLY A 1050 -24.14 -27.18 -9.66
N GLY A 1051 -24.31 -26.64 -8.45
CA GLY A 1051 -25.10 -27.18 -7.34
C GLY A 1051 -26.43 -26.45 -7.14
N ASP A 1052 -26.91 -26.35 -5.90
CA ASP A 1052 -28.21 -25.75 -5.59
C ASP A 1052 -28.22 -24.22 -5.82
N GLY A 1053 -29.37 -23.65 -6.18
CA GLY A 1053 -29.55 -22.19 -6.24
C GLY A 1053 -29.46 -21.55 -4.85
N ILE A 1054 -30.30 -22.01 -3.92
CA ILE A 1054 -30.17 -21.73 -2.48
C ILE A 1054 -30.10 -23.04 -1.71
N GLN A 1055 -29.03 -23.24 -0.95
CA GLN A 1055 -28.87 -24.31 0.04
C GLN A 1055 -29.01 -23.73 1.45
N ALA A 1056 -30.04 -24.13 2.20
CA ALA A 1056 -30.25 -23.71 3.58
C ALA A 1056 -30.11 -24.92 4.53
N ASN A 1057 -29.04 -24.94 5.32
CA ASN A 1057 -28.65 -26.04 6.20
C ASN A 1057 -28.88 -25.64 7.67
N ASP A 1058 -29.68 -26.40 8.41
CA ASP A 1058 -29.98 -26.20 9.84
C ASP A 1058 -30.58 -24.80 10.21
N THR A 1059 -31.07 -24.05 9.21
CA THR A 1059 -31.60 -22.68 9.37
C THR A 1059 -32.92 -22.63 10.13
N LYS A 1060 -33.18 -21.50 10.80
CA LYS A 1060 -34.33 -21.33 11.70
C LYS A 1060 -35.06 -20.03 11.40
N LYS A 1061 -36.33 -20.09 10.98
CA LYS A 1061 -37.14 -18.91 10.60
C LYS A 1061 -36.52 -18.08 9.46
N LEU A 1062 -35.85 -18.73 8.52
CA LEU A 1062 -35.38 -18.06 7.30
C LEU A 1062 -36.55 -17.84 6.34
N THR A 1063 -36.69 -16.63 5.83
CA THR A 1063 -37.69 -16.24 4.83
C THR A 1063 -37.00 -16.06 3.48
N LEU A 1064 -37.32 -16.93 2.52
CA LEU A 1064 -36.88 -16.85 1.13
C LEU A 1064 -38.06 -16.38 0.28
N SER A 1065 -38.06 -15.12 -0.17
CA SER A 1065 -39.19 -14.59 -0.94
C SER A 1065 -38.84 -13.86 -2.22
N ASP A 1066 -39.75 -13.92 -3.20
CA ASP A 1066 -39.69 -13.10 -4.44
C ASP A 1066 -38.40 -13.29 -5.28
N ASN A 1067 -37.65 -14.37 -5.05
CA ASN A 1067 -36.42 -14.70 -5.76
C ASN A 1067 -36.71 -15.44 -7.09
N VAL A 1068 -35.75 -15.44 -8.02
CA VAL A 1068 -35.86 -15.98 -9.38
C VAL A 1068 -34.73 -17.00 -9.60
N LEU A 1069 -35.03 -18.30 -9.62
CA LEU A 1069 -34.03 -19.38 -9.56
C LEU A 1069 -34.08 -20.31 -10.80
N PHE A 1070 -33.06 -20.24 -11.67
CA PHE A 1070 -33.06 -20.91 -12.97
C PHE A 1070 -31.74 -21.61 -13.36
N GLY A 1071 -31.82 -22.84 -13.87
CA GLY A 1071 -30.66 -23.54 -14.43
C GLY A 1071 -29.63 -24.03 -13.42
N ASN A 1072 -29.97 -24.11 -12.13
CA ASN A 1072 -29.15 -24.69 -11.06
C ASN A 1072 -29.41 -26.22 -10.98
N GLU A 1073 -28.74 -26.97 -10.09
CA GLU A 1073 -29.07 -28.40 -9.83
C GLU A 1073 -30.49 -28.52 -9.24
N VAL A 1074 -30.72 -27.92 -8.07
CA VAL A 1074 -32.05 -27.71 -7.46
C VAL A 1074 -32.28 -26.21 -7.32
N GLY A 1075 -33.52 -25.75 -7.40
CA GLY A 1075 -33.84 -24.35 -7.08
C GLY A 1075 -33.49 -23.99 -5.64
N ILE A 1076 -34.21 -24.58 -4.67
CA ILE A 1076 -33.98 -24.40 -3.23
C ILE A 1076 -33.88 -25.75 -2.52
N ARG A 1077 -32.82 -26.01 -1.76
CA ARG A 1077 -32.70 -27.17 -0.86
C ARG A 1077 -32.70 -26.71 0.60
N ILE A 1078 -33.57 -27.28 1.42
CA ILE A 1078 -33.56 -27.15 2.88
C ILE A 1078 -33.07 -28.46 3.48
N THR A 1079 -32.02 -28.43 4.31
CA THR A 1079 -31.52 -29.59 5.07
C THR A 1079 -31.48 -29.29 6.57
N SER A 1080 -31.44 -30.33 7.40
CA SER A 1080 -31.21 -30.18 8.84
C SER A 1080 -30.56 -31.44 9.42
N SER A 1081 -29.54 -31.25 10.26
CA SER A 1081 -28.90 -32.29 11.08
C SER A 1081 -29.85 -32.94 12.08
N SER A 1082 -30.99 -32.31 12.37
CA SER A 1082 -31.98 -32.76 13.34
C SER A 1082 -33.41 -32.62 12.81
N SER A 1083 -34.31 -33.54 13.18
CA SER A 1083 -35.73 -33.47 12.85
C SER A 1083 -36.47 -32.46 13.75
N THR A 1084 -36.05 -31.19 13.71
CA THR A 1084 -36.61 -30.09 14.50
C THR A 1084 -37.43 -29.11 13.65
N ASP A 1085 -38.33 -28.40 14.33
CA ASP A 1085 -39.31 -27.47 13.75
C ASP A 1085 -38.61 -26.15 13.35
N ALA A 1086 -38.10 -26.12 12.12
CA ALA A 1086 -37.20 -25.11 11.56
C ALA A 1086 -37.91 -23.80 11.17
N LYS A 1087 -39.20 -23.87 10.78
CA LYS A 1087 -40.09 -22.70 10.56
C LYS A 1087 -39.63 -21.77 9.44
N ASN A 1088 -38.90 -22.28 8.45
CA ASN A 1088 -38.52 -21.50 7.28
C ASN A 1088 -39.75 -21.26 6.38
N THR A 1089 -39.81 -20.08 5.76
CA THR A 1089 -40.89 -19.69 4.84
C THR A 1089 -40.31 -19.46 3.45
N ILE A 1090 -40.86 -20.14 2.46
CA ILE A 1090 -40.45 -20.07 1.05
C ILE A 1090 -41.68 -19.59 0.28
N SER A 1091 -41.70 -18.36 -0.21
CA SER A 1091 -42.91 -17.77 -0.80
C SER A 1091 -42.70 -16.84 -1.98
N SER A 1092 -43.64 -16.80 -2.92
CA SER A 1092 -43.59 -15.93 -4.12
C SER A 1092 -42.39 -16.13 -5.07
N ASN A 1093 -41.49 -17.09 -4.80
CA ASN A 1093 -40.31 -17.32 -5.63
C ASN A 1093 -40.72 -17.91 -7.00
N THR A 1094 -39.97 -17.58 -8.04
CA THR A 1094 -40.14 -18.13 -9.39
C THR A 1094 -38.99 -19.11 -9.67
N ILE A 1095 -39.30 -20.41 -9.79
CA ILE A 1095 -38.31 -21.49 -9.76
C ILE A 1095 -38.50 -22.41 -10.96
N GLY A 1096 -37.57 -22.39 -11.92
CA GLY A 1096 -37.74 -23.22 -13.12
C GLY A 1096 -36.48 -23.61 -13.87
N ALA A 1097 -36.61 -24.61 -14.75
CA ALA A 1097 -35.51 -25.14 -15.56
C ALA A 1097 -34.25 -25.58 -14.78
N ASN A 1098 -34.36 -25.87 -13.47
CA ASN A 1098 -33.28 -26.47 -12.69
C ASN A 1098 -33.15 -27.97 -13.03
N GLY A 1099 -31.96 -28.56 -12.88
CA GLY A 1099 -31.61 -29.90 -13.35
C GLY A 1099 -32.36 -31.04 -12.67
N GLN A 1100 -32.81 -30.84 -11.43
CA GLN A 1100 -33.57 -31.79 -10.61
C GLN A 1100 -34.91 -31.17 -10.17
N ALA A 1101 -35.12 -30.91 -8.88
CA ALA A 1101 -36.38 -30.42 -8.34
C ALA A 1101 -36.43 -28.88 -8.24
N GLY A 1102 -37.65 -28.34 -8.09
CA GLY A 1102 -37.84 -26.93 -7.75
C GLY A 1102 -37.42 -26.65 -6.31
N VAL A 1103 -38.02 -27.35 -5.35
CA VAL A 1103 -37.69 -27.28 -3.93
C VAL A 1103 -37.48 -28.70 -3.37
N VAL A 1104 -36.42 -28.89 -2.57
CA VAL A 1104 -36.17 -30.13 -1.81
C VAL A 1104 -36.17 -29.80 -0.32
N VAL A 1105 -36.85 -30.63 0.49
CA VAL A 1105 -36.74 -30.60 1.96
C VAL A 1105 -36.25 -31.95 2.46
N GLU A 1106 -35.13 -31.94 3.18
CA GLU A 1106 -34.46 -33.12 3.73
C GLU A 1106 -34.38 -33.02 5.26
N THR A 1107 -35.05 -33.95 5.97
CA THR A 1107 -35.07 -34.10 7.44
C THR A 1107 -35.67 -32.91 8.24
N ALA A 1108 -35.59 -31.67 7.75
CA ALA A 1108 -36.11 -30.46 8.41
C ALA A 1108 -37.65 -30.46 8.49
N LEU A 1109 -38.22 -30.00 9.61
CA LEU A 1109 -39.67 -29.92 9.82
C LEU A 1109 -40.19 -28.47 9.80
N GLY A 1110 -41.50 -28.32 9.55
CA GLY A 1110 -42.23 -27.06 9.72
C GLY A 1110 -41.98 -26.00 8.65
N ASN A 1111 -41.50 -26.38 7.46
CA ASN A 1111 -41.17 -25.43 6.39
C ASN A 1111 -42.41 -25.12 5.53
N GLN A 1112 -42.79 -23.84 5.50
CA GLN A 1112 -43.96 -23.31 4.81
C GLN A 1112 -43.61 -22.94 3.36
N ILE A 1113 -44.22 -23.57 2.35
CA ILE A 1113 -43.84 -23.43 0.93
C ILE A 1113 -45.05 -22.93 0.12
N GLU A 1114 -45.26 -21.61 0.08
CA GLU A 1114 -46.55 -21.02 -0.31
C GLU A 1114 -46.45 -20.01 -1.47
N GLY A 1115 -47.25 -20.20 -2.51
CA GLY A 1115 -47.41 -19.24 -3.62
C GLY A 1115 -46.24 -19.15 -4.61
N ASN A 1116 -45.24 -20.03 -4.49
CA ASN A 1116 -44.11 -20.10 -5.43
C ASN A 1116 -44.58 -20.55 -6.83
N ALA A 1117 -44.06 -19.91 -7.87
CA ALA A 1117 -44.31 -20.27 -9.27
C ALA A 1117 -43.24 -21.27 -9.74
N ILE A 1118 -43.56 -22.57 -9.69
CA ILE A 1118 -42.59 -23.65 -9.97
C ILE A 1118 -42.94 -24.36 -11.29
N PHE A 1119 -41.99 -24.48 -12.21
CA PHE A 1119 -42.22 -25.04 -13.56
C PHE A 1119 -40.96 -25.53 -14.29
N GLY A 1120 -41.11 -26.53 -15.17
CA GLY A 1120 -40.04 -26.98 -16.08
C GLY A 1120 -38.75 -27.51 -15.42
N ASN A 1121 -38.72 -27.82 -14.12
CA ASN A 1121 -37.56 -28.41 -13.46
C ASN A 1121 -37.46 -29.91 -13.79
N GLY A 1122 -36.24 -30.45 -13.80
CA GLY A 1122 -35.96 -31.87 -13.99
C GLY A 1122 -35.52 -32.18 -15.41
N SER A 1123 -34.20 -32.29 -15.58
CA SER A 1123 -33.58 -32.65 -16.84
C SER A 1123 -34.02 -34.03 -17.33
N ALA A 1124 -34.00 -34.23 -18.65
CA ALA A 1124 -34.03 -35.56 -19.20
C ALA A 1124 -32.61 -36.14 -19.15
N ASN A 1125 -32.31 -36.95 -18.12
CA ASN A 1125 -31.15 -37.84 -18.14
C ASN A 1125 -31.10 -38.56 -19.48
N THR A 1126 -30.07 -38.25 -20.27
CA THR A 1126 -29.87 -38.78 -21.62
C THR A 1126 -28.47 -39.34 -21.73
N ASP A 1127 -28.33 -40.48 -22.43
CA ASP A 1127 -27.01 -40.97 -22.85
C ASP A 1127 -26.42 -40.10 -23.97
N GLU A 1128 -25.17 -40.37 -24.34
CA GLU A 1128 -24.48 -39.69 -25.46
C GLU A 1128 -25.20 -39.87 -26.82
N GLY A 1129 -26.19 -40.77 -26.90
CA GLY A 1129 -27.08 -40.96 -28.05
C GLY A 1129 -28.46 -40.28 -27.92
N GLY A 1130 -28.72 -39.54 -26.83
CA GLY A 1130 -29.98 -38.84 -26.57
C GLY A 1130 -31.12 -39.70 -26.01
N ASN A 1131 -30.88 -40.96 -25.60
CA ASN A 1131 -31.92 -41.84 -25.06
C ASN A 1131 -32.04 -41.72 -23.54
N GLN A 1132 -33.26 -41.87 -23.02
CA GLN A 1132 -33.54 -41.63 -21.60
C GLN A 1132 -33.23 -42.86 -20.72
N THR A 1133 -32.31 -42.69 -19.78
CA THR A 1133 -31.64 -43.80 -19.05
C THR A 1133 -32.11 -44.02 -17.61
N GLY A 1134 -33.03 -43.19 -17.08
CA GLY A 1134 -33.52 -43.35 -15.71
C GLY A 1134 -34.91 -42.76 -15.45
N PRO A 1135 -35.55 -43.08 -14.31
CA PRO A 1135 -36.78 -42.43 -13.87
C PRO A 1135 -36.54 -40.95 -13.58
N ARG A 1136 -37.41 -40.07 -14.07
CA ARG A 1136 -37.31 -38.61 -13.84
C ARG A 1136 -37.93 -38.23 -12.50
N THR A 1137 -37.21 -37.47 -11.69
CA THR A 1137 -37.75 -36.71 -10.55
C THR A 1137 -38.15 -35.30 -11.03
N LYS A 1138 -39.20 -35.21 -11.85
CA LYS A 1138 -39.73 -33.94 -12.38
C LYS A 1138 -40.69 -33.26 -11.38
N ASP A 1139 -40.27 -33.20 -10.14
CA ASP A 1139 -41.12 -32.87 -9.01
C ASP A 1139 -40.88 -31.42 -8.54
N GLY A 1140 -41.96 -30.65 -8.42
CA GLY A 1140 -41.87 -29.23 -8.04
C GLY A 1140 -41.44 -29.02 -6.59
N ILE A 1141 -41.95 -29.87 -5.68
CA ILE A 1141 -41.57 -29.93 -4.26
C ILE A 1141 -41.30 -31.41 -3.95
N VAL A 1142 -40.13 -31.72 -3.41
CA VAL A 1142 -39.68 -33.05 -3.02
C VAL A 1142 -39.45 -33.09 -1.51
N LEU A 1143 -40.05 -34.08 -0.84
CA LEU A 1143 -39.82 -34.38 0.57
C LEU A 1143 -39.02 -35.68 0.66
N ILE A 1144 -37.90 -35.67 1.40
CA ILE A 1144 -37.05 -36.85 1.60
C ILE A 1144 -36.58 -36.98 3.06
N LYS A 1145 -36.36 -38.22 3.50
CA LYS A 1145 -35.82 -38.57 4.82
C LYS A 1145 -36.63 -37.97 6.00
N GLY A 1146 -37.95 -37.81 5.87
CA GLY A 1146 -38.78 -37.17 6.91
C GLY A 1146 -38.88 -35.64 6.77
N GLY A 1147 -38.42 -35.05 5.66
CA GLY A 1147 -38.58 -33.63 5.38
C GLY A 1147 -40.05 -33.20 5.39
N ASN A 1148 -40.38 -32.14 6.11
CA ASN A 1148 -41.77 -31.76 6.44
C ASN A 1148 -42.63 -32.94 6.94
N GLY A 1149 -42.03 -33.88 7.69
CA GLY A 1149 -42.73 -35.06 8.23
C GLY A 1149 -43.25 -36.03 7.18
N ASP A 1150 -42.73 -35.97 5.95
CA ASP A 1150 -43.25 -36.64 4.77
C ASP A 1150 -44.76 -36.34 4.51
N GLN A 1151 -45.21 -35.10 4.84
CA GLN A 1151 -46.60 -34.65 4.72
C GLN A 1151 -47.27 -35.10 3.40
N PRO A 1152 -48.32 -35.93 3.46
CA PRO A 1152 -49.01 -36.43 2.28
C PRO A 1152 -49.53 -35.33 1.36
N ALA A 1153 -49.24 -35.45 0.08
CA ALA A 1153 -49.80 -34.61 -0.99
C ALA A 1153 -51.31 -34.89 -1.17
N PRO A 1154 -52.12 -33.90 -1.60
CA PRO A 1154 -53.54 -34.10 -1.88
C PRO A 1154 -53.80 -35.21 -2.91
N GLU A 1155 -54.67 -36.15 -2.55
CA GLU A 1155 -55.03 -37.31 -3.36
C GLU A 1155 -56.30 -37.06 -4.19
N ASN A 1156 -56.46 -37.83 -5.26
CA ASN A 1156 -57.67 -37.88 -6.10
C ASN A 1156 -58.15 -36.48 -6.59
N VAL A 1157 -57.21 -35.56 -6.78
CA VAL A 1157 -57.49 -34.20 -7.27
C VAL A 1157 -58.11 -34.27 -8.67
N ALA A 1158 -59.22 -33.56 -8.83
CA ALA A 1158 -59.93 -33.38 -10.09
C ALA A 1158 -60.46 -31.96 -10.18
N ALA A 1159 -60.63 -31.44 -11.40
CA ALA A 1159 -61.25 -30.15 -11.63
C ALA A 1159 -62.25 -30.21 -12.78
N VAL A 1160 -63.37 -29.50 -12.64
CA VAL A 1160 -64.40 -29.34 -13.68
C VAL A 1160 -64.70 -27.86 -13.83
N GLN A 1161 -64.76 -27.37 -15.08
CA GLN A 1161 -65.19 -26.00 -15.38
C GLN A 1161 -66.71 -25.88 -15.22
N THR A 1162 -67.17 -25.40 -14.07
CA THR A 1162 -68.59 -25.23 -13.77
C THR A 1162 -69.21 -24.00 -14.45
N GLU A 1163 -68.44 -22.93 -14.66
CA GLU A 1163 -68.86 -21.73 -15.42
C GLU A 1163 -67.65 -21.09 -16.15
N PRO A 1164 -67.84 -20.22 -17.17
CA PRO A 1164 -66.74 -19.48 -17.80
C PRO A 1164 -65.89 -18.71 -16.77
N GLY A 1165 -64.63 -19.11 -16.61
CA GLY A 1165 -63.71 -18.56 -15.61
C GLY A 1165 -63.89 -19.00 -14.16
N ARG A 1166 -64.66 -20.06 -13.91
CA ARG A 1166 -64.79 -20.74 -12.60
C ARG A 1166 -64.60 -22.25 -12.77
N ILE A 1167 -63.78 -22.83 -11.89
CA ILE A 1167 -63.62 -24.28 -11.75
C ILE A 1167 -64.07 -24.71 -10.36
N THR A 1168 -64.60 -25.93 -10.26
CA THR A 1168 -64.72 -26.63 -8.97
C THR A 1168 -63.60 -27.65 -8.90
N VAL A 1169 -62.74 -27.52 -7.90
CA VAL A 1169 -61.64 -28.43 -7.59
C VAL A 1169 -62.06 -29.33 -6.44
N THR A 1170 -62.04 -30.63 -6.67
CA THR A 1170 -62.32 -31.65 -5.64
C THR A 1170 -61.08 -32.50 -5.42
N GLY A 1171 -60.95 -33.09 -4.25
CA GLY A 1171 -59.88 -34.03 -3.94
C GLY A 1171 -59.98 -34.46 -2.48
N LYS A 1172 -58.90 -35.03 -1.96
CA LYS A 1172 -58.81 -35.47 -0.57
C LYS A 1172 -57.50 -35.02 0.07
N VAL A 1173 -57.61 -34.40 1.25
CA VAL A 1173 -56.46 -34.21 2.14
C VAL A 1173 -56.25 -35.52 2.90
N THR A 1174 -55.14 -36.22 2.62
CA THR A 1174 -54.82 -37.46 3.31
C THR A 1174 -54.37 -37.17 4.75
N VAL A 1175 -54.80 -38.04 5.68
CA VAL A 1175 -54.57 -37.86 7.11
C VAL A 1175 -53.09 -38.06 7.43
N ASP A 1176 -52.39 -36.99 7.80
CA ASP A 1176 -51.16 -37.09 8.59
C ASP A 1176 -51.52 -37.53 10.02
N PRO A 1177 -51.04 -38.69 10.52
CA PRO A 1177 -51.28 -39.13 11.89
C PRO A 1177 -50.74 -38.17 12.97
N SER A 1178 -49.79 -37.29 12.61
CA SER A 1178 -49.18 -36.31 13.51
C SER A 1178 -50.00 -35.03 13.70
N TYR A 1179 -50.98 -34.76 12.81
CA TYR A 1179 -51.72 -33.49 12.78
C TYR A 1179 -53.25 -33.68 12.77
N GLN A 1180 -53.95 -33.07 13.75
CA GLN A 1180 -55.42 -33.14 13.90
C GLN A 1180 -56.12 -31.77 13.81
N GLY A 1181 -55.49 -30.79 13.15
CA GLY A 1181 -56.08 -29.48 12.89
C GLY A 1181 -56.79 -29.39 11.53
N THR A 1182 -56.69 -28.21 10.90
CA THR A 1182 -57.18 -27.97 9.54
C THR A 1182 -56.03 -27.50 8.65
N TYR A 1183 -56.19 -27.64 7.34
CA TYR A 1183 -55.17 -27.35 6.34
C TYR A 1183 -55.55 -26.11 5.54
N GLN A 1184 -54.53 -25.37 5.13
CA GLN A 1184 -54.56 -24.47 3.98
C GLN A 1184 -54.34 -25.31 2.72
N LEU A 1185 -55.12 -25.05 1.68
CA LEU A 1185 -54.97 -25.62 0.34
C LEU A 1185 -54.61 -24.52 -0.65
N GLN A 1186 -53.57 -24.75 -1.46
CA GLN A 1186 -53.20 -23.86 -2.55
C GLN A 1186 -53.40 -24.55 -3.90
N VAL A 1187 -54.16 -23.91 -4.79
CA VAL A 1187 -54.45 -24.42 -6.13
C VAL A 1187 -53.63 -23.64 -7.16
N PHE A 1188 -52.87 -24.37 -7.99
CA PHE A 1188 -52.03 -23.82 -9.04
C PHE A 1188 -52.55 -24.24 -10.42
N LEU A 1189 -52.43 -23.37 -11.41
CA LEU A 1189 -52.81 -23.58 -12.80
C LEU A 1189 -51.56 -23.59 -13.70
N THR A 1190 -51.53 -24.52 -14.66
CA THR A 1190 -50.55 -24.57 -15.76
C THR A 1190 -51.33 -24.69 -17.07
N SER A 1191 -51.08 -23.82 -18.05
CA SER A 1191 -51.85 -23.85 -19.30
C SER A 1191 -51.43 -25.02 -20.18
N SER A 1192 -52.41 -25.59 -20.90
CA SER A 1192 -52.25 -26.61 -21.93
C SER A 1192 -51.32 -26.24 -23.08
N ASN A 1193 -51.00 -24.95 -23.24
CA ASN A 1193 -50.07 -24.44 -24.25
C ASN A 1193 -48.60 -24.48 -23.81
N GLU A 1194 -48.33 -24.79 -22.54
CA GLU A 1194 -46.98 -24.80 -21.98
C GLU A 1194 -46.22 -26.08 -22.34
N VAL A 1195 -44.91 -25.97 -22.58
CA VAL A 1195 -44.06 -27.11 -22.98
C VAL A 1195 -44.03 -28.21 -21.90
N ASP A 1196 -44.13 -27.81 -20.63
CA ASP A 1196 -44.13 -28.68 -19.45
C ASP A 1196 -45.54 -29.05 -18.94
N ALA A 1197 -46.62 -28.67 -19.64
CA ALA A 1197 -47.99 -28.68 -19.09
C ALA A 1197 -48.47 -30.02 -18.50
N LYS A 1198 -48.05 -31.15 -19.08
CA LYS A 1198 -48.42 -32.51 -18.62
C LYS A 1198 -47.68 -32.95 -17.36
N GLU A 1199 -46.61 -32.25 -17.01
CA GLU A 1199 -45.71 -32.50 -15.88
C GLU A 1199 -45.76 -31.31 -14.90
N ALA A 1200 -46.89 -30.57 -14.89
CA ALA A 1200 -47.12 -29.31 -14.18
C ALA A 1200 -46.65 -29.31 -12.72
N GLN A 1201 -45.74 -28.39 -12.39
CA GLN A 1201 -45.09 -28.30 -11.07
C GLN A 1201 -45.63 -27.20 -10.16
N GLY A 1202 -46.81 -26.62 -10.46
CA GLY A 1202 -47.36 -25.50 -9.68
C GLY A 1202 -47.03 -24.12 -10.26
N ARG A 1203 -47.21 -23.94 -11.58
CA ARG A 1203 -46.69 -22.78 -12.31
C ARG A 1203 -47.32 -21.42 -11.96
N ARG A 1204 -48.60 -21.37 -11.59
CA ARG A 1204 -49.29 -20.11 -11.24
C ARG A 1204 -50.37 -20.33 -10.20
N LEU A 1205 -50.20 -19.78 -9.00
CA LEU A 1205 -51.24 -19.77 -7.95
C LEU A 1205 -52.54 -19.13 -8.48
N ILE A 1206 -53.69 -19.77 -8.21
CA ILE A 1206 -55.03 -19.26 -8.55
C ILE A 1206 -56.02 -19.26 -7.36
N ALA A 1207 -55.73 -19.99 -6.27
CA ALA A 1207 -56.44 -19.85 -5.00
C ALA A 1207 -55.56 -20.29 -3.81
N THR A 1208 -55.77 -19.66 -2.66
CA THR A 1208 -55.26 -20.06 -1.35
C THR A 1208 -56.41 -19.97 -0.37
N GLU A 1209 -56.81 -21.11 0.22
CA GLU A 1209 -58.04 -21.23 1.01
C GLU A 1209 -57.81 -22.12 2.24
N SER A 1210 -58.40 -21.78 3.39
CA SER A 1210 -58.07 -22.38 4.69
C SER A 1210 -59.26 -22.99 5.41
N GLY A 1211 -58.98 -23.91 6.34
CA GLY A 1211 -59.98 -24.48 7.24
C GLY A 1211 -60.49 -25.87 6.84
N PHE A 1212 -59.84 -26.53 5.88
CA PHE A 1212 -60.20 -27.89 5.46
C PHE A 1212 -59.73 -28.92 6.49
N PRO A 1213 -60.60 -29.76 7.09
CA PRO A 1213 -60.16 -30.91 7.87
C PRO A 1213 -59.53 -31.97 6.96
N ALA A 1214 -58.81 -32.94 7.53
CA ALA A 1214 -58.40 -34.12 6.77
C ALA A 1214 -59.63 -34.91 6.30
N GLY A 1215 -59.65 -35.33 5.02
CA GLY A 1215 -60.83 -35.87 4.35
C GLY A 1215 -61.06 -35.24 2.98
N ASP A 1216 -62.25 -35.46 2.41
CA ASP A 1216 -62.61 -34.98 1.08
C ASP A 1216 -62.91 -33.48 1.09
N PHE A 1217 -62.44 -32.75 0.08
CA PHE A 1217 -62.67 -31.30 -0.10
C PHE A 1217 -63.32 -30.98 -1.44
N SER A 1218 -63.99 -29.82 -1.48
CA SER A 1218 -64.59 -29.24 -2.69
C SER A 1218 -64.49 -27.72 -2.62
N LEU A 1219 -63.66 -27.13 -3.47
CA LEU A 1219 -63.40 -25.69 -3.55
C LEU A 1219 -63.85 -25.12 -4.90
N SER A 1220 -64.48 -23.94 -4.91
CA SER A 1220 -64.79 -23.21 -6.15
C SER A 1220 -63.78 -22.09 -6.36
N VAL A 1221 -62.94 -22.21 -7.39
CA VAL A 1221 -61.89 -21.24 -7.71
C VAL A 1221 -62.32 -20.37 -8.90
N VAL A 1222 -62.11 -19.06 -8.79
CA VAL A 1222 -62.37 -18.09 -9.87
C VAL A 1222 -61.03 -17.70 -10.51
N SER A 1223 -60.86 -18.02 -11.79
CA SER A 1223 -59.58 -18.01 -12.50
C SER A 1223 -59.50 -17.03 -13.68
N GLY A 1224 -60.62 -16.37 -14.01
CA GLY A 1224 -60.71 -15.32 -15.04
C GLY A 1224 -61.41 -15.78 -16.33
N SER A 1225 -61.99 -14.83 -17.08
CA SER A 1225 -63.11 -14.99 -18.03
C SER A 1225 -62.89 -15.83 -19.32
N ARG A 1226 -62.12 -16.92 -19.27
CA ARG A 1226 -61.85 -17.83 -20.40
C ARG A 1226 -62.37 -19.25 -20.10
N SER A 1227 -62.37 -20.11 -21.12
CA SER A 1227 -62.41 -21.55 -20.85
C SER A 1227 -61.01 -22.00 -20.38
N LEU A 1228 -60.98 -22.94 -19.43
CA LEU A 1228 -59.78 -23.63 -18.97
C LEU A 1228 -59.84 -25.14 -19.27
N ILE A 1229 -60.82 -25.61 -20.04
CA ILE A 1229 -60.97 -27.03 -20.36
C ILE A 1229 -59.71 -27.50 -21.10
N GLY A 1230 -59.03 -28.51 -20.52
CA GLY A 1230 -57.74 -29.01 -21.02
C GLY A 1230 -56.50 -28.40 -20.37
N ASP A 1231 -56.59 -27.26 -19.68
CA ASP A 1231 -55.51 -26.78 -18.81
C ASP A 1231 -55.36 -27.70 -17.57
N PHE A 1232 -54.22 -27.61 -16.88
CA PHE A 1232 -53.83 -28.53 -15.82
C PHE A 1232 -53.77 -27.82 -14.46
N ILE A 1233 -54.06 -28.53 -13.38
CA ILE A 1233 -53.86 -28.06 -12.00
C ILE A 1233 -53.02 -29.02 -11.14
N THR A 1234 -52.40 -28.44 -10.12
CA THR A 1234 -51.86 -29.15 -8.95
C THR A 1234 -52.31 -28.43 -7.67
N VAL A 1235 -52.30 -29.17 -6.55
CA VAL A 1235 -52.71 -28.66 -5.23
C VAL A 1235 -51.67 -29.07 -4.18
N THR A 1236 -51.31 -28.17 -3.27
CA THR A 1236 -50.56 -28.49 -2.03
C THR A 1236 -51.46 -28.35 -0.80
N ALA A 1237 -51.06 -28.99 0.30
CA ALA A 1237 -51.69 -28.85 1.61
C ALA A 1237 -50.65 -28.49 2.68
N THR A 1238 -51.00 -27.55 3.56
CA THR A 1238 -50.17 -27.10 4.68
C THR A 1238 -51.00 -27.05 5.96
N PRO A 1239 -50.56 -27.64 7.09
CA PRO A 1239 -51.20 -27.46 8.39
C PRO A 1239 -51.39 -25.99 8.76
N SER A 1240 -52.58 -25.60 9.25
CA SER A 1240 -52.89 -24.21 9.61
C SER A 1240 -52.27 -23.77 10.95
N THR A 1241 -51.58 -24.67 11.64
CA THR A 1241 -50.86 -24.42 12.89
C THR A 1241 -49.58 -25.28 12.93
N PRO A 1242 -48.49 -24.86 13.61
CA PRO A 1242 -47.22 -25.59 13.58
C PRO A 1242 -47.30 -27.07 14.01
N PRO A 1243 -46.41 -27.94 13.46
CA PRO A 1243 -45.41 -27.64 12.44
C PRO A 1243 -46.06 -27.36 11.08
N LEU A 1244 -45.63 -26.30 10.38
CA LEU A 1244 -46.22 -25.84 9.10
C LEU A 1244 -45.70 -26.66 7.91
N ASN A 1245 -45.75 -27.98 8.04
CA ASN A 1245 -45.26 -28.95 7.05
C ASN A 1245 -46.03 -28.81 5.73
N THR A 1246 -45.46 -28.14 4.73
CA THR A 1246 -46.09 -28.10 3.39
C THR A 1246 -45.85 -29.40 2.64
N SER A 1247 -46.90 -29.94 2.02
CA SER A 1247 -46.85 -31.15 1.20
C SER A 1247 -46.08 -30.97 -0.11
N ALA A 1248 -45.68 -32.09 -0.71
CA ALA A 1248 -45.42 -32.13 -2.16
C ALA A 1248 -46.70 -31.80 -2.95
N PHE A 1249 -46.56 -31.48 -4.24
CA PHE A 1249 -47.73 -31.26 -5.12
C PHE A 1249 -48.56 -32.53 -5.31
N SER A 1250 -49.88 -32.36 -5.43
CA SER A 1250 -50.78 -33.41 -5.91
C SER A 1250 -50.35 -33.93 -7.28
N LYS A 1251 -50.80 -35.14 -7.63
CA LYS A 1251 -50.76 -35.57 -9.04
C LYS A 1251 -51.49 -34.55 -9.92
N VAL A 1252 -50.94 -34.32 -11.11
CA VAL A 1252 -51.47 -33.37 -12.09
C VAL A 1252 -52.88 -33.80 -12.53
N ALA A 1253 -53.84 -32.88 -12.45
CA ALA A 1253 -55.22 -33.11 -12.88
C ALA A 1253 -55.60 -32.19 -14.05
N VAL A 1254 -56.27 -32.74 -15.06
CA VAL A 1254 -56.80 -31.98 -16.20
C VAL A 1254 -58.14 -31.36 -15.82
N ILE A 1255 -58.37 -30.10 -16.18
CA ILE A 1255 -59.68 -29.45 -16.04
C ILE A 1255 -60.65 -30.02 -17.09
N GLY A 1256 -61.66 -30.73 -16.61
CA GLY A 1256 -62.77 -31.24 -17.41
C GLY A 1256 -63.85 -30.20 -17.73
N ALA A 1257 -64.78 -30.60 -18.60
CA ALA A 1257 -65.99 -29.86 -18.97
C ALA A 1257 -67.22 -30.35 -18.18
#